data_AF-A0A2K8LZ35-F1
#
_entry.id   AF-A0A2K8LZ35-F1
#
_cell.length_a   1.000
_cell.length_b   1.000
_cell.length_c   1.000
_cell.angle_alpha   90.00
_cell.angle_beta   90.00
_cell.angle_gamma   90.00
#
_symmetry.space_group_name_H-M   'P 1'
#
loop_
_entity.id
_entity.type
_entity.pdbx_description
1 polymer ?
#
loop_
_entity_poly.entity_id
_entity_poly.type
_entity_poly.pdbx_seq_one_letter_code
_entity_poly.pdbx_strand_id
1 'polypeptide(L)'
;MLLSALLVLPLATPAHADPLSAPLGSPPVESASAFSSSREAPAVAAAPAADDGLETSSATNAVAPGLNLTQFDRFDPKGWIRGDALSVDLTSKVLKPTYLSPGTVSARTPLSQQVARAGAVAGVNGDFFDINASGAPLGVGIDKGELHNAPASGHNTTAAITDQGRAKLADIFLEASVTLPDGRAVPATNFNSPVLAKDALGVYTSLWGASARATSVAGAQKVLEVEIRDGVVTQVRPNPADGPIPAGSTLLLGREAGADALSTLHVGDRVGVSYAPRTDAGKIAVAVGGNKTLLKDGQLQQLDDVTLAPRTGVGFSADGKRMWLVTVDGRQADSRGMTELEMARQLKRLGADDAINLDGGGSSTLLARGEGEAAPSVRNSPSDGGERLVPNGIGVATVPGSGRLTGFAPAPAQEGDNSTRVLSGLSRALVPNGHDETGAAVASRPFWTTSNPFRGTVTKNVFTAHPDFLHPDARADVTVTAHQNFVNGRTKLTVLGTPVRLGASTKQVALSGAEARGEFQVYGYDADGYGTWIEPSDVKLEYDPAVVKIEPAGKGFAVSAKTASGATAITVHAGGKTMHLAASVGTEAKVAAPLAGPEGWSATVYPAVVGAALSSADGRNGGKGLALDYRLTGTTATRAAYVNAANPIPVPAGTQKIGMWINGDGKGAWIRAELRDGANTASIVDLSRSVDWTGWRYVTAVVPAGLPDGQRLTRFYAVETVADKQYEGKLVFNDLTFEVAPTTAVPHDPAVPDPALVANGTLGKGGLKIAVVSDAQFTADAPDGPLVAQARRALREAVAAKPDLVLINGDFVDRGTAPDFVLARKIITEELDGRVPWYYVPGNHEAEGGNGLKNFQDAFGETHRVVDVHGVRLILLDSSRGSLRAGGFDQVRMLREALDNAARDRSVRGVVVAMHHPVKDPSPTGNSQLGDRKEAALLQTWLTGFEEKSGKPAASLASHAGVFGLSRTDGVPYLVNGNSGKTPAAAPGDGGFAGWTLVQVDPSDRSQPVRFETRPNVDALTVTGPGTLSWGGTGKVTAAVTQEGRSIPVAYPVSAVWGGRGVHIGSWPPAPWDVVSLDPATGTVRGLRPGTAEISVTVNGATRSVPVTVR
;
A
#
# COMPACT_ATOMS: atom_id res chain seq x y z
N MET A 1 2.23 -65.27 28.36
CA MET A 1 1.72 -65.67 29.69
C MET A 1 1.74 -64.43 30.56
N LEU A 2 0.66 -63.79 30.98
CA LEU A 2 -0.76 -64.13 31.08
C LEU A 2 -1.62 -62.85 30.89
N LEU A 3 -2.73 -63.00 30.13
CA LEU A 3 -4.12 -62.47 30.28
C LEU A 3 -4.38 -61.01 30.70
N SER A 4 -5.44 -60.28 30.29
CA SER A 4 -6.62 -60.39 29.40
C SER A 4 -7.34 -59.01 29.55
N ALA A 5 -7.78 -58.26 28.53
CA ALA A 5 -8.86 -58.39 27.55
C ALA A 5 -10.08 -57.46 27.83
N LEU A 6 -10.71 -56.97 26.75
CA LEU A 6 -12.03 -56.28 26.60
C LEU A 6 -12.15 -54.78 27.02
N LEU A 7 -12.88 -53.87 26.33
CA LEU A 7 -13.60 -53.78 25.04
C LEU A 7 -14.20 -52.33 24.94
N VAL A 8 -14.52 -51.84 23.72
CA VAL A 8 -15.58 -50.85 23.33
C VAL A 8 -15.30 -49.32 23.23
N LEU A 9 -15.30 -48.84 21.95
CA LEU A 9 -15.93 -47.66 21.26
C LEU A 9 -16.17 -46.29 21.97
N PRO A 10 -16.37 -45.14 21.26
CA PRO A 10 -16.04 -44.73 19.88
C PRO A 10 -15.26 -43.37 19.81
N LEU A 11 -14.56 -43.11 18.71
CA LEU A 11 -13.94 -41.80 18.43
C LEU A 11 -14.97 -40.84 17.80
N ALA A 12 -15.44 -39.89 18.60
CA ALA A 12 -16.06 -38.66 18.12
C ALA A 12 -15.00 -37.56 18.14
N THR A 13 -14.61 -37.05 16.98
CA THR A 13 -13.83 -35.80 16.85
C THR A 13 -14.78 -34.66 16.52
N PRO A 14 -14.97 -33.66 17.39
CA PRO A 14 -15.51 -32.38 16.98
C PRO A 14 -14.40 -31.55 16.33
N ALA A 15 -14.82 -30.78 15.34
CA ALA A 15 -14.05 -29.73 14.70
C ALA A 15 -13.60 -28.68 15.73
N HIS A 16 -12.34 -28.24 15.62
CA HIS A 16 -11.97 -26.87 15.93
C HIS A 16 -11.08 -26.36 14.80
N ALA A 17 -11.69 -25.56 13.94
CA ALA A 17 -10.99 -24.61 13.11
C ALA A 17 -10.24 -23.63 14.03
N ASP A 18 -8.95 -23.44 13.73
CA ASP A 18 -8.15 -22.36 14.29
C ASP A 18 -8.69 -21.02 13.76
N PRO A 19 -9.20 -20.10 14.60
CA PRO A 19 -9.78 -18.85 14.16
C PRO A 19 -8.75 -17.73 13.93
N LEU A 20 -7.43 -18.00 13.91
CA LEU A 20 -6.42 -16.95 13.78
C LEU A 20 -5.80 -16.75 12.40
N SER A 21 -6.40 -17.28 11.35
CA SER A 21 -5.97 -17.02 9.97
C SER A 21 -6.91 -16.05 9.26
N ALA A 22 -6.79 -14.77 9.56
CA ALA A 22 -7.32 -13.69 8.73
C ALA A 22 -6.29 -12.54 8.68
N PRO A 23 -5.96 -12.00 7.49
CA PRO A 23 -5.12 -10.83 7.38
C PRO A 23 -5.80 -9.64 8.05
N LEU A 24 -5.04 -8.89 8.86
CA LEU A 24 -5.48 -7.66 9.49
C LEU A 24 -5.83 -6.63 8.40
N GLY A 25 -7.11 -6.48 8.10
CA GLY A 25 -7.62 -5.31 7.39
C GLY A 25 -7.41 -4.05 8.23
N SER A 26 -7.32 -2.89 7.56
CA SER A 26 -7.20 -1.58 8.21
C SER A 26 -8.24 -1.40 9.33
N PRO A 27 -7.88 -0.75 10.46
CA PRO A 27 -8.87 -0.43 11.48
C PRO A 27 -9.97 0.45 10.87
N PRO A 28 -11.24 0.27 11.26
CA PRO A 28 -12.32 1.17 10.87
C PRO A 28 -11.99 2.57 11.39
N VAL A 29 -11.93 3.54 10.48
CA VAL A 29 -11.90 4.96 10.80
C VAL A 29 -13.29 5.34 11.33
N GLU A 30 -13.47 5.38 12.65
CA GLU A 30 -14.62 6.07 13.24
C GLU A 30 -14.30 7.54 13.43
N SER A 31 -14.53 8.26 12.32
CA SER A 31 -15.15 9.58 12.20
C SER A 31 -14.85 10.64 13.28
N ALA A 32 -14.10 11.65 12.83
CA ALA A 32 -14.42 13.04 13.13
C ALA A 32 -15.94 13.31 13.00
N SER A 33 -16.43 14.19 13.87
CA SER A 33 -17.73 14.89 13.88
C SER A 33 -18.75 14.51 12.81
N ALA A 34 -19.90 13.98 13.25
CA ALA A 34 -21.05 13.67 12.40
C ALA A 34 -21.52 14.90 11.59
N PHE A 35 -21.50 14.79 10.27
CA PHE A 35 -22.39 15.56 9.41
C PHE A 35 -23.83 15.08 9.67
N SER A 36 -24.63 15.97 10.27
CA SER A 36 -26.08 15.87 10.25
C SER A 36 -26.58 16.25 8.85
N SER A 37 -27.06 15.27 8.08
CA SER A 37 -28.34 15.32 7.36
C SER A 37 -28.47 14.12 6.43
N SER A 38 -29.36 13.21 6.81
CA SER A 38 -30.07 12.37 5.87
C SER A 38 -31.05 13.24 5.07
N ARG A 39 -30.73 13.53 3.81
CA ARG A 39 -31.71 13.76 2.72
C ARG A 39 -31.01 13.87 1.36
N GLU A 40 -31.54 13.08 0.43
CA GLU A 40 -31.44 13.19 -1.03
C GLU A 40 -30.13 13.73 -1.61
N ALA A 41 -29.31 12.82 -2.15
CA ALA A 41 -28.43 13.16 -3.25
C ALA A 41 -29.29 13.78 -4.37
N PRO A 42 -29.04 15.02 -4.81
CA PRO A 42 -29.66 15.50 -6.04
C PRO A 42 -29.14 14.62 -7.18
N ALA A 43 -30.05 13.87 -7.79
CA ALA A 43 -29.83 13.23 -9.07
C ALA A 43 -29.58 14.34 -10.11
N VAL A 44 -28.32 14.73 -10.27
CA VAL A 44 -27.88 15.40 -11.49
C VAL A 44 -27.63 14.28 -12.48
N ALA A 45 -28.57 14.08 -13.40
CA ALA A 45 -28.32 13.34 -14.62
C ALA A 45 -27.20 14.08 -15.40
N ALA A 46 -25.95 13.67 -15.17
CA ALA A 46 -24.85 14.02 -16.04
C ALA A 46 -24.89 13.06 -17.24
N ALA A 47 -24.98 13.64 -18.44
CA ALA A 47 -24.73 12.96 -19.71
C ALA A 47 -23.38 12.20 -19.67
N PRO A 48 -23.16 11.18 -20.51
CA PRO A 48 -22.07 10.23 -20.33
C PRO A 48 -20.72 10.93 -20.48
N ALA A 49 -20.01 11.13 -19.37
CA ALA A 49 -18.69 11.75 -19.38
C ALA A 49 -17.62 10.76 -19.87
N ALA A 50 -16.67 11.31 -20.63
CA ALA A 50 -15.46 10.64 -21.09
C ALA A 50 -14.61 10.16 -19.90
N ASP A 51 -13.72 9.21 -20.15
CA ASP A 51 -12.84 8.54 -19.19
C ASP A 51 -12.14 9.51 -18.21
N ASP A 52 -12.51 9.44 -16.93
CA ASP A 52 -12.13 10.41 -15.89
C ASP A 52 -10.83 10.07 -15.14
N GLY A 53 -10.20 8.92 -15.39
CA GLY A 53 -8.99 8.48 -14.67
C GLY A 53 -7.67 8.80 -15.38
N LEU A 54 -6.57 8.73 -14.64
CA LEU A 54 -5.20 8.80 -15.14
C LEU A 54 -4.53 7.43 -15.06
N GLU A 55 -3.86 7.00 -16.12
CA GLU A 55 -2.92 5.88 -16.03
C GLU A 55 -1.62 6.38 -15.37
N THR A 56 -1.27 5.77 -14.24
CA THR A 56 -0.13 6.20 -13.42
C THR A 56 1.10 5.33 -13.64
N SER A 57 0.92 4.08 -14.04
CA SER A 57 1.98 3.14 -14.41
C SER A 57 1.47 2.15 -15.46
N SER A 58 2.35 1.69 -16.33
CA SER A 58 2.08 0.60 -17.27
C SER A 58 3.38 -0.07 -17.71
N ALA A 59 3.40 -1.41 -17.71
CA ALA A 59 4.54 -2.20 -18.14
C ALA A 59 4.06 -3.41 -18.96
N THR A 60 4.63 -3.59 -20.16
CA THR A 60 4.30 -4.70 -21.05
C THR A 60 5.50 -5.63 -21.20
N ASN A 61 5.31 -6.91 -20.88
CA ASN A 61 6.30 -7.98 -21.02
C ASN A 61 5.79 -9.06 -21.98
N ALA A 62 6.68 -9.60 -22.80
CA ALA A 62 6.37 -10.74 -23.65
C ALA A 62 6.25 -12.03 -22.81
N VAL A 63 5.29 -12.88 -23.16
CA VAL A 63 5.09 -14.22 -22.58
C VAL A 63 5.47 -15.31 -23.60
N ALA A 64 5.05 -15.09 -24.85
CA ALA A 64 5.36 -15.90 -26.04
C ALA A 64 5.08 -15.05 -27.30
N PRO A 65 5.55 -15.44 -28.50
CA PRO A 65 5.23 -14.71 -29.72
C PRO A 65 3.72 -14.54 -29.98
N GLY A 66 3.25 -13.29 -29.96
CA GLY A 66 1.84 -12.93 -30.09
C GLY A 66 1.07 -12.91 -28.77
N LEU A 67 1.73 -13.11 -27.62
CA LEU A 67 1.12 -13.09 -26.28
C LEU A 67 1.91 -12.16 -25.36
N ASN A 68 1.29 -11.06 -24.95
CA ASN A 68 1.91 -10.04 -24.10
C ASN A 68 1.09 -9.83 -22.82
N LEU A 69 1.77 -9.71 -21.68
CA LEU A 69 1.20 -9.29 -20.41
C LEU A 69 1.43 -7.80 -20.22
N THR A 70 0.38 -7.02 -19.97
CA THR A 70 0.46 -5.62 -19.56
C THR A 70 -0.08 -5.47 -18.15
N GLN A 71 0.73 -4.95 -17.24
CA GLN A 71 0.32 -4.60 -15.87
C GLN A 71 0.19 -3.09 -15.78
N PHE A 72 -0.89 -2.60 -15.17
CA PHE A 72 -1.17 -1.16 -15.12
C PHE A 72 -1.76 -0.73 -13.78
N ASP A 73 -1.43 0.49 -13.36
CA ASP A 73 -2.13 1.23 -12.31
C ASP A 73 -2.88 2.41 -12.91
N ARG A 74 -4.10 2.63 -12.44
CA ARG A 74 -4.91 3.82 -12.72
C ARG A 74 -5.34 4.49 -11.43
N PHE A 75 -5.48 5.80 -11.49
CA PHE A 75 -5.98 6.63 -10.41
C PHE A 75 -7.13 7.49 -10.93
N ASP A 76 -8.27 7.46 -10.27
CA ASP A 76 -9.46 8.21 -10.68
C ASP A 76 -10.16 8.85 -9.46
N PRO A 77 -11.24 9.64 -9.65
CA PRO A 77 -11.94 10.28 -8.54
C PRO A 77 -12.46 9.31 -7.46
N LYS A 78 -12.77 8.05 -7.83
CA LYS A 78 -13.26 7.01 -6.92
C LYS A 78 -12.12 6.27 -6.22
N GLY A 79 -10.89 6.30 -6.74
CA GLY A 79 -9.68 5.78 -6.08
C GLY A 79 -8.71 5.02 -7.00
N TRP A 80 -7.83 4.22 -6.41
CA TRP A 80 -6.83 3.42 -7.13
C TRP A 80 -7.42 2.16 -7.75
N ILE A 81 -6.87 1.79 -8.90
CA ILE A 81 -7.19 0.58 -9.64
C ILE A 81 -5.87 -0.05 -10.10
N ARG A 82 -5.68 -1.33 -9.80
CA ARG A 82 -4.59 -2.14 -10.34
C ARG A 82 -5.17 -3.25 -11.21
N GLY A 83 -4.59 -3.46 -12.39
CA GLY A 83 -5.04 -4.52 -13.28
C GLY A 83 -3.93 -5.08 -14.17
N ASP A 84 -4.25 -6.22 -14.76
CA ASP A 84 -3.38 -6.99 -15.63
C ASP A 84 -4.17 -7.40 -16.89
N ALA A 85 -3.53 -7.34 -18.05
CA ALA A 85 -4.14 -7.66 -19.34
C ALA A 85 -3.23 -8.54 -20.18
N LEU A 86 -3.69 -9.72 -20.56
CA LEU A 86 -3.07 -10.54 -21.59
C LEU A 86 -3.67 -10.18 -22.95
N SER A 87 -2.84 -9.69 -23.86
CA SER A 87 -3.20 -9.49 -25.26
C SER A 87 -2.77 -10.71 -26.08
N VAL A 88 -3.71 -11.36 -26.73
CA VAL A 88 -3.53 -12.62 -27.48
C VAL A 88 -3.79 -12.39 -28.96
N ASP A 89 -2.79 -12.64 -29.81
CA ASP A 89 -2.91 -12.68 -31.26
C ASP A 89 -3.29 -14.10 -31.74
N LEU A 90 -4.57 -14.28 -32.07
CA LEU A 90 -5.12 -15.58 -32.50
C LEU A 90 -4.70 -15.95 -33.93
N THR A 91 -4.01 -15.05 -34.66
CA THR A 91 -3.40 -15.40 -35.95
C THR A 91 -2.06 -16.09 -35.81
N SER A 92 -1.44 -16.00 -34.62
CA SER A 92 -0.17 -16.66 -34.30
C SER A 92 -0.28 -18.16 -34.50
N LYS A 93 0.73 -18.74 -35.15
CA LYS A 93 0.86 -20.21 -35.30
C LYS A 93 1.47 -20.88 -34.08
N VAL A 94 1.98 -20.08 -33.13
CA VAL A 94 2.58 -20.57 -31.91
C VAL A 94 1.53 -20.79 -30.83
N LEU A 95 0.50 -19.94 -30.77
CA LEU A 95 -0.47 -19.93 -29.68
C LEU A 95 -1.59 -20.94 -29.89
N LYS A 96 -2.00 -21.59 -28.80
CA LYS A 96 -3.12 -22.53 -28.74
C LYS A 96 -4.04 -22.15 -27.59
N PRO A 97 -5.16 -21.47 -27.85
CA PRO A 97 -6.17 -21.26 -26.82
C PRO A 97 -6.62 -22.59 -26.22
N THR A 98 -6.81 -22.62 -24.90
CA THR A 98 -6.97 -23.86 -24.13
C THR A 98 -7.99 -23.67 -23.03
N TYR A 99 -8.87 -24.65 -22.84
CA TYR A 99 -9.76 -24.73 -21.68
C TYR A 99 -8.95 -25.18 -20.47
N LEU A 100 -9.04 -24.43 -19.37
CA LEU A 100 -8.39 -24.78 -18.11
C LEU A 100 -9.41 -25.51 -17.24
N SER A 101 -9.00 -26.65 -16.68
CA SER A 101 -9.88 -27.47 -15.86
C SER A 101 -9.10 -28.27 -14.82
N PRO A 102 -9.69 -28.51 -13.63
CA PRO A 102 -9.24 -29.52 -12.67
C PRO A 102 -9.37 -30.97 -13.16
N GLY A 103 -9.97 -31.20 -14.34
CA GLY A 103 -10.13 -32.51 -14.99
C GLY A 103 -11.52 -33.10 -14.93
N THR A 104 -12.32 -32.69 -13.96
CA THR A 104 -13.75 -33.00 -13.86
C THR A 104 -14.52 -31.73 -13.56
N VAL A 105 -15.78 -31.69 -13.97
CA VAL A 105 -16.63 -30.50 -13.96
C VAL A 105 -16.92 -30.03 -12.53
N SER A 106 -17.17 -30.94 -11.60
CA SER A 106 -17.50 -30.60 -10.21
C SER A 106 -16.28 -30.42 -9.30
N ALA A 107 -15.05 -30.47 -9.83
CA ALA A 107 -13.84 -30.27 -9.05
C ALA A 107 -13.43 -28.80 -9.05
N ARG A 108 -12.69 -28.38 -8.02
CA ARG A 108 -12.10 -27.04 -7.91
C ARG A 108 -10.65 -27.14 -7.45
N THR A 109 -9.76 -26.42 -8.11
CA THR A 109 -8.35 -26.30 -7.73
C THR A 109 -7.91 -24.85 -7.93
N PRO A 110 -6.77 -24.42 -7.34
CA PRO A 110 -6.15 -23.16 -7.73
C PRO A 110 -5.94 -23.12 -9.25
N LEU A 111 -6.00 -21.92 -9.84
CA LEU A 111 -5.83 -21.75 -11.28
C LEU A 111 -4.43 -22.20 -11.73
N SER A 112 -3.41 -22.00 -10.88
CA SER A 112 -2.04 -22.49 -11.10
C SER A 112 -1.96 -23.98 -11.41
N GLN A 113 -2.76 -24.82 -10.73
CA GLN A 113 -2.80 -26.25 -10.99
C GLN A 113 -3.45 -26.58 -12.33
N GLN A 114 -4.47 -25.82 -12.74
CA GLN A 114 -5.16 -26.02 -14.02
C GLN A 114 -4.30 -25.59 -15.19
N VAL A 115 -3.60 -24.46 -15.07
CA VAL A 115 -2.60 -23.98 -16.03
C VAL A 115 -1.49 -25.02 -16.22
N ALA A 116 -0.95 -25.55 -15.12
CA ALA A 116 0.08 -26.60 -15.17
C ALA A 116 -0.43 -27.88 -15.84
N ARG A 117 -1.65 -28.34 -15.49
CA ARG A 117 -2.27 -29.53 -16.09
C ARG A 117 -2.49 -29.37 -17.60
N ALA A 118 -2.88 -28.18 -18.03
CA ALA A 118 -3.12 -27.87 -19.43
C ALA A 118 -1.83 -27.65 -20.25
N GLY A 119 -0.68 -27.50 -19.58
CA GLY A 119 0.56 -27.03 -20.22
C GLY A 119 0.43 -25.60 -20.78
N ALA A 120 -0.47 -24.80 -20.20
CA ALA A 120 -0.66 -23.42 -20.60
C ALA A 120 0.48 -22.53 -20.07
N VAL A 121 0.81 -21.48 -20.82
CA VAL A 121 1.87 -20.52 -20.45
C VAL A 121 1.29 -19.25 -19.82
N ALA A 122 -0.02 -19.04 -19.97
CA ALA A 122 -0.79 -18.01 -19.30
C ALA A 122 -2.29 -18.36 -19.25
N GLY A 123 -3.04 -17.70 -18.37
CA GLY A 123 -4.50 -17.83 -18.33
C GLY A 123 -5.14 -17.08 -17.17
N VAL A 124 -6.48 -17.00 -17.22
CA VAL A 124 -7.32 -16.41 -16.18
C VAL A 124 -8.40 -17.39 -15.73
N ASN A 125 -9.00 -17.14 -14.57
CA ASN A 125 -10.18 -17.88 -14.12
C ASN A 125 -11.35 -17.68 -15.09
N GLY A 126 -12.29 -18.62 -15.04
CA GLY A 126 -13.39 -18.69 -16.01
C GLY A 126 -14.74 -18.36 -15.42
N ASP A 127 -15.61 -19.34 -15.49
CA ASP A 127 -17.05 -19.23 -15.34
C ASP A 127 -17.51 -19.00 -13.90
N PHE A 128 -18.72 -18.50 -13.77
CA PHE A 128 -19.46 -18.55 -12.50
C PHE A 128 -19.77 -20.01 -12.17
N PHE A 129 -19.87 -20.31 -10.88
CA PHE A 129 -20.04 -21.67 -10.43
C PHE A 129 -20.84 -21.77 -9.15
N ASP A 130 -21.41 -22.96 -8.93
CA ASP A 130 -22.18 -23.30 -7.74
C ASP A 130 -21.25 -23.51 -6.52
N ILE A 131 -20.70 -22.39 -6.04
CA ILE A 131 -19.59 -22.32 -5.08
C ILE A 131 -19.88 -22.98 -3.73
N ASN A 132 -21.14 -23.00 -3.31
CA ASN A 132 -21.58 -23.47 -1.99
C ASN A 132 -22.15 -24.89 -1.99
N ALA A 133 -22.24 -25.55 -3.14
CA ALA A 133 -22.72 -26.92 -3.23
C ALA A 133 -21.84 -27.76 -4.15
N SER A 134 -22.19 -27.89 -5.42
CA SER A 134 -21.54 -28.86 -6.31
C SER A 134 -20.11 -28.46 -6.70
N GLY A 135 -19.79 -27.16 -6.67
CA GLY A 135 -18.55 -26.59 -7.18
C GLY A 135 -18.49 -26.49 -8.70
N ALA A 136 -19.51 -26.93 -9.44
CA ALA A 136 -19.50 -27.01 -10.90
C ALA A 136 -19.83 -25.66 -11.58
N PRO A 137 -19.31 -25.42 -12.81
CA PRO A 137 -19.61 -24.23 -13.60
C PRO A 137 -21.10 -24.12 -13.94
N LEU A 138 -21.59 -22.89 -14.09
CA LEU A 138 -22.98 -22.61 -14.47
C LEU A 138 -23.18 -22.48 -15.98
N GLY A 139 -22.17 -22.05 -16.73
CA GLY A 139 -22.21 -21.85 -18.18
C GLY A 139 -21.64 -23.02 -18.96
N VAL A 140 -21.17 -22.74 -20.17
CA VAL A 140 -20.68 -23.75 -21.13
C VAL A 140 -19.19 -23.99 -20.96
N GLY A 141 -18.80 -25.26 -20.96
CA GLY A 141 -17.40 -25.68 -21.11
C GLY A 141 -17.23 -26.54 -22.36
N ILE A 142 -16.39 -26.07 -23.31
CA ILE A 142 -15.95 -26.88 -24.46
C ILE A 142 -14.42 -26.90 -24.46
N ASP A 143 -13.84 -28.10 -24.51
CA ASP A 143 -12.41 -28.31 -24.72
C ASP A 143 -12.22 -29.17 -25.97
N LYS A 144 -11.35 -28.72 -26.89
CA LYS A 144 -11.04 -29.40 -28.17
C LYS A 144 -12.28 -29.80 -28.98
N GLY A 145 -13.35 -28.99 -28.89
CA GLY A 145 -14.62 -29.22 -29.57
C GLY A 145 -15.57 -30.22 -28.90
N GLU A 146 -15.19 -30.79 -27.75
CA GLU A 146 -16.05 -31.67 -26.96
C GLU A 146 -16.77 -30.87 -25.88
N LEU A 147 -18.09 -31.05 -25.77
CA LEU A 147 -18.89 -30.45 -24.71
C LEU A 147 -18.61 -31.15 -23.39
N HIS A 148 -18.09 -30.41 -22.41
CA HIS A 148 -17.82 -30.91 -21.06
C HIS A 148 -19.02 -30.69 -20.13
N ASN A 149 -19.65 -29.52 -20.23
CA ASN A 149 -20.84 -29.13 -19.46
C ASN A 149 -21.69 -28.13 -20.26
N ALA A 150 -23.00 -28.26 -20.13
CA ALA A 150 -24.01 -27.41 -20.75
C ALA A 150 -24.43 -26.27 -19.80
N PRO A 151 -25.00 -25.17 -20.34
CA PRO A 151 -25.33 -24.03 -19.52
C PRO A 151 -26.58 -24.31 -18.69
N ALA A 152 -26.56 -23.88 -17.43
CA ALA A 152 -27.75 -23.62 -16.65
C ALA A 152 -28.56 -22.47 -17.27
N SER A 153 -29.84 -22.39 -16.92
CA SER A 153 -30.74 -21.35 -17.44
C SER A 153 -30.14 -19.95 -17.25
N GLY A 154 -29.96 -19.22 -18.35
CA GLY A 154 -29.43 -17.85 -18.34
C GLY A 154 -27.91 -17.73 -18.53
N HIS A 155 -27.19 -18.84 -18.72
CA HIS A 155 -25.72 -18.86 -18.88
C HIS A 155 -25.25 -19.32 -20.27
N ASN A 156 -26.05 -19.06 -21.31
CA ASN A 156 -25.78 -19.51 -22.68
C ASN A 156 -24.71 -18.67 -23.41
N THR A 157 -24.58 -17.39 -23.05
CA THR A 157 -23.63 -16.47 -23.68
C THR A 157 -22.22 -16.76 -23.19
N THR A 158 -21.33 -17.07 -24.13
CA THR A 158 -20.07 -17.75 -23.87
C THR A 158 -18.92 -17.07 -24.60
N ALA A 159 -17.76 -16.98 -23.95
CA ALA A 159 -16.51 -16.60 -24.60
C ALA A 159 -16.01 -17.80 -25.41
N ALA A 160 -16.07 -17.71 -26.74
CA ALA A 160 -15.83 -18.84 -27.62
C ALA A 160 -14.72 -18.57 -28.65
N ILE A 161 -13.96 -19.62 -28.95
CA ILE A 161 -12.93 -19.64 -29.99
C ILE A 161 -13.26 -20.77 -30.95
N THR A 162 -13.46 -20.42 -32.21
CA THR A 162 -13.82 -21.38 -33.27
C THR A 162 -12.64 -22.28 -33.65
N ASP A 163 -12.91 -23.40 -34.32
CA ASP A 163 -11.88 -24.26 -34.92
C ASP A 163 -11.01 -23.55 -35.98
N GLN A 164 -11.51 -22.46 -36.56
CA GLN A 164 -10.78 -21.55 -37.43
C GLN A 164 -9.89 -20.52 -36.71
N GLY A 165 -9.81 -20.55 -35.38
CA GLY A 165 -9.01 -19.63 -34.57
C GLY A 165 -9.58 -18.20 -34.52
N ARG A 166 -10.90 -18.04 -34.60
CA ARG A 166 -11.58 -16.74 -34.41
C ARG A 166 -12.30 -16.72 -33.09
N ALA A 167 -12.14 -15.65 -32.33
CA ALA A 167 -12.87 -15.45 -31.09
C ALA A 167 -14.08 -14.56 -31.28
N LYS A 168 -15.19 -14.92 -30.64
CA LYS A 168 -16.43 -14.12 -30.57
C LYS A 168 -17.23 -14.50 -29.33
N LEU A 169 -18.19 -13.65 -28.97
CA LEU A 169 -19.28 -14.09 -28.09
C LEU A 169 -20.22 -14.98 -28.88
N ALA A 170 -20.53 -16.14 -28.33
CA ALA A 170 -21.44 -17.12 -28.93
C ALA A 170 -22.54 -17.49 -27.94
N ASP A 171 -23.76 -17.64 -28.44
CA ASP A 171 -24.84 -18.26 -27.68
C ASP A 171 -24.82 -19.76 -27.96
N ILE A 172 -24.57 -20.55 -26.92
CA ILE A 172 -24.45 -22.01 -27.01
C ILE A 172 -25.60 -22.64 -26.23
N PHE A 173 -26.32 -23.54 -26.88
CA PHE A 173 -27.45 -24.29 -26.33
C PHE A 173 -27.15 -25.79 -26.34
N LEU A 174 -27.76 -26.53 -25.42
CA LEU A 174 -27.72 -27.99 -25.44
C LEU A 174 -28.82 -28.52 -26.35
N GLU A 175 -28.45 -29.37 -27.31
CA GLU A 175 -29.37 -30.26 -27.99
C GLU A 175 -29.11 -31.67 -27.48
N ALA A 176 -29.95 -32.16 -26.59
CA ALA A 176 -29.84 -33.51 -26.06
C ALA A 176 -31.17 -34.24 -26.03
N SER A 177 -31.12 -35.54 -26.30
CA SER A 177 -32.28 -36.42 -26.28
C SER A 177 -31.92 -37.83 -25.83
N VAL A 178 -32.84 -38.44 -25.09
CA VAL A 178 -32.79 -39.83 -24.66
C VAL A 178 -33.85 -40.61 -25.43
N THR A 179 -33.44 -41.59 -26.21
CA THR A 179 -34.34 -42.51 -26.93
C THR A 179 -34.62 -43.73 -26.06
N LEU A 180 -35.87 -43.86 -25.62
CA LEU A 180 -36.34 -44.97 -24.79
C LEU A 180 -36.56 -46.26 -25.63
N PRO A 181 -36.70 -47.44 -25.00
CA PRO A 181 -36.91 -48.71 -25.71
C PRO A 181 -38.13 -48.76 -26.63
N ASP A 182 -39.15 -47.94 -26.33
CA ASP A 182 -40.38 -47.79 -27.13
C ASP A 182 -40.18 -46.90 -28.39
N GLY A 183 -38.96 -46.39 -28.61
CA GLY A 183 -38.61 -45.49 -29.71
C GLY A 183 -38.92 -44.01 -29.46
N ARG A 184 -39.50 -43.66 -28.31
CA ARG A 184 -39.81 -42.28 -27.93
C ARG A 184 -38.52 -41.53 -27.57
N ALA A 185 -38.34 -40.34 -28.15
CA ALA A 185 -37.26 -39.43 -27.80
C ALA A 185 -37.74 -38.44 -26.73
N VAL A 186 -37.10 -38.47 -25.56
CA VAL A 186 -37.33 -37.55 -24.44
C VAL A 186 -36.24 -36.48 -24.46
N PRO A 187 -36.58 -35.19 -24.52
CA PRO A 187 -35.58 -34.12 -24.44
C PRO A 187 -34.81 -34.15 -23.11
N ALA A 188 -33.49 -34.00 -23.16
CA ALA A 188 -32.66 -33.73 -22.00
C ALA A 188 -32.21 -32.26 -22.04
N THR A 189 -32.39 -31.55 -20.94
CA THR A 189 -32.14 -30.09 -20.87
C THR A 189 -30.96 -29.74 -19.97
N ASN A 190 -30.24 -30.74 -19.47
CA ASN A 190 -29.06 -30.58 -18.64
C ASN A 190 -28.00 -31.59 -19.08
N PHE A 191 -26.73 -31.16 -19.10
CA PHE A 191 -25.59 -32.02 -19.34
C PHE A 191 -24.45 -31.60 -18.41
N ASN A 192 -24.05 -32.49 -17.48
CA ASN A 192 -23.02 -32.22 -16.46
C ASN A 192 -23.15 -30.83 -15.80
N SER A 193 -24.37 -30.42 -15.46
CA SER A 193 -24.64 -29.07 -14.94
C SER A 193 -25.25 -29.11 -13.55
N PRO A 194 -24.91 -28.17 -12.65
CA PRO A 194 -25.25 -28.25 -11.23
C PRO A 194 -26.71 -28.06 -10.89
N VAL A 195 -27.56 -27.66 -11.83
CA VAL A 195 -28.98 -27.43 -11.57
C VAL A 195 -29.83 -28.17 -12.60
N LEU A 196 -30.64 -29.12 -12.14
CA LEU A 196 -31.68 -29.74 -12.95
C LEU A 196 -33.03 -29.07 -12.69
N ALA A 197 -33.55 -28.42 -13.73
CA ALA A 197 -34.84 -27.74 -13.67
C ALA A 197 -35.98 -28.69 -13.30
N LYS A 198 -37.07 -28.14 -12.76
CA LYS A 198 -38.29 -28.89 -12.46
C LYS A 198 -38.79 -29.61 -13.73
N ASP A 199 -39.30 -30.84 -13.57
CA ASP A 199 -39.87 -31.65 -14.65
C ASP A 199 -38.87 -32.09 -15.74
N ALA A 200 -37.56 -31.90 -15.52
CA ALA A 200 -36.53 -32.10 -16.54
C ALA A 200 -35.77 -33.43 -16.42
N LEU A 201 -35.07 -33.76 -17.51
CA LEU A 201 -34.14 -34.87 -17.63
C LEU A 201 -32.71 -34.34 -17.87
N GLY A 202 -31.74 -34.84 -17.12
CA GLY A 202 -30.32 -34.50 -17.25
C GLY A 202 -29.45 -35.69 -17.60
N VAL A 203 -28.35 -35.44 -18.30
CA VAL A 203 -27.34 -36.42 -18.68
C VAL A 203 -26.03 -36.11 -17.94
N TYR A 204 -25.47 -37.09 -17.24
CA TYR A 204 -24.22 -36.95 -16.51
C TYR A 204 -23.22 -38.02 -16.97
N THR A 205 -22.00 -37.61 -17.28
CA THR A 205 -20.92 -38.51 -17.74
C THR A 205 -19.83 -38.62 -16.69
N SER A 206 -18.82 -39.47 -16.92
CA SER A 206 -17.63 -39.55 -16.06
C SER A 206 -16.91 -38.20 -15.86
N LEU A 207 -17.14 -37.20 -16.71
CA LEU A 207 -16.61 -35.86 -16.53
C LEU A 207 -17.27 -35.08 -15.38
N TRP A 208 -18.45 -35.47 -14.88
CA TRP A 208 -19.10 -34.79 -13.75
C TRP A 208 -18.17 -34.68 -12.54
N GLY A 209 -17.49 -35.77 -12.17
CA GLY A 209 -16.62 -35.81 -10.99
C GLY A 209 -17.30 -36.36 -9.75
N ALA A 210 -16.71 -36.11 -8.59
CA ALA A 210 -17.06 -36.77 -7.33
C ALA A 210 -18.19 -36.09 -6.55
N SER A 211 -18.66 -34.92 -6.98
CA SER A 211 -19.71 -34.20 -6.27
C SER A 211 -21.05 -34.93 -6.32
N ALA A 212 -21.81 -34.87 -5.23
CA ALA A 212 -23.09 -35.56 -5.12
C ALA A 212 -24.13 -34.92 -6.05
N ARG A 213 -24.65 -35.69 -7.01
CA ARG A 213 -25.72 -35.26 -7.94
C ARG A 213 -27.05 -35.00 -7.25
N ALA A 214 -27.21 -35.44 -5.99
CA ALA A 214 -28.33 -35.07 -5.15
C ALA A 214 -28.49 -33.54 -4.99
N THR A 215 -27.37 -32.79 -5.05
CA THR A 215 -27.40 -31.33 -5.02
C THR A 215 -28.10 -30.74 -6.25
N SER A 216 -27.95 -31.36 -7.43
CA SER A 216 -28.58 -30.90 -8.67
C SER A 216 -30.10 -31.01 -8.70
N VAL A 217 -30.68 -31.81 -7.80
CA VAL A 217 -32.13 -32.05 -7.65
C VAL A 217 -32.64 -31.65 -6.27
N ALA A 218 -31.93 -30.75 -5.59
CA ALA A 218 -32.35 -30.25 -4.29
C ALA A 218 -33.78 -29.67 -4.35
N GLY A 219 -34.63 -30.11 -3.42
CA GLY A 219 -36.04 -29.71 -3.37
C GLY A 219 -36.97 -30.41 -4.37
N ALA A 220 -36.49 -31.42 -5.11
CA ALA A 220 -37.33 -32.22 -5.99
C ALA A 220 -38.33 -33.08 -5.20
N GLN A 221 -39.55 -33.22 -5.72
CA GLN A 221 -40.58 -34.08 -5.12
C GLN A 221 -40.39 -35.56 -5.48
N LYS A 222 -39.80 -35.81 -6.66
CA LYS A 222 -39.54 -37.15 -7.20
C LYS A 222 -38.28 -37.12 -8.03
N VAL A 223 -37.44 -38.12 -7.87
CA VAL A 223 -36.17 -38.30 -8.58
C VAL A 223 -36.05 -39.75 -9.04
N LEU A 224 -35.38 -39.98 -10.18
CA LEU A 224 -34.93 -41.31 -10.59
C LEU A 224 -33.58 -41.18 -11.29
N GLU A 225 -32.62 -42.02 -10.93
CA GLU A 225 -31.32 -42.11 -11.59
C GLU A 225 -31.21 -43.45 -12.32
N VAL A 226 -30.80 -43.42 -13.59
CA VAL A 226 -30.60 -44.61 -14.41
C VAL A 226 -29.16 -44.63 -14.92
N GLU A 227 -28.43 -45.71 -14.67
CA GLU A 227 -27.08 -45.92 -15.19
C GLU A 227 -27.12 -46.70 -16.50
N ILE A 228 -26.42 -46.18 -17.49
CA ILE A 228 -26.26 -46.74 -18.83
C ILE A 228 -24.79 -47.03 -19.08
N ARG A 229 -24.49 -48.23 -19.59
CA ARG A 229 -23.18 -48.59 -20.14
C ARG A 229 -23.37 -49.21 -21.52
N ASP A 230 -22.60 -48.76 -22.50
CA ASP A 230 -22.67 -49.24 -23.88
C ASP A 230 -24.10 -49.24 -24.46
N GLY A 231 -24.90 -48.23 -24.09
CA GLY A 231 -26.30 -48.09 -24.52
C GLY A 231 -27.29 -49.02 -23.82
N VAL A 232 -26.89 -49.72 -22.76
CA VAL A 232 -27.74 -50.64 -21.98
C VAL A 232 -27.87 -50.17 -20.53
N VAL A 233 -29.09 -50.21 -20.00
CA VAL A 233 -29.36 -49.90 -18.58
C VAL A 233 -28.73 -50.96 -17.68
N THR A 234 -27.84 -50.55 -16.78
CA THR A 234 -27.19 -51.44 -15.82
C THR A 234 -27.75 -51.31 -14.41
N GLN A 235 -28.24 -50.12 -14.03
CA GLN A 235 -28.85 -49.88 -12.71
C GLN A 235 -29.96 -48.82 -12.81
N VAL A 236 -30.97 -48.94 -11.94
CA VAL A 236 -32.05 -47.96 -11.74
C VAL A 236 -32.17 -47.70 -10.25
N ARG A 237 -32.13 -46.44 -9.83
CA ARG A 237 -32.11 -46.03 -8.42
C ARG A 237 -33.14 -44.94 -8.14
N PRO A 238 -33.87 -45.02 -7.01
CA PRO A 238 -34.84 -43.99 -6.62
C PRO A 238 -34.17 -42.69 -6.14
N ASN A 239 -32.87 -42.72 -5.87
CA ASN A 239 -32.09 -41.55 -5.47
C ASN A 239 -30.74 -41.56 -6.21
N PRO A 240 -30.14 -40.39 -6.46
CA PRO A 240 -28.82 -40.29 -7.07
C PRO A 240 -27.77 -41.00 -6.23
N ALA A 241 -26.90 -41.79 -6.85
CA ALA A 241 -25.79 -42.42 -6.14
C ALA A 241 -24.70 -41.38 -5.78
N ASP A 242 -24.05 -41.57 -4.63
CA ASP A 242 -22.87 -40.78 -4.27
C ASP A 242 -21.64 -41.18 -5.08
N GLY A 243 -20.69 -40.25 -5.18
CA GLY A 243 -19.38 -40.51 -5.78
C GLY A 243 -19.32 -40.38 -7.31
N PRO A 244 -18.11 -40.61 -7.87
CA PRO A 244 -17.82 -40.38 -9.28
C PRO A 244 -18.48 -41.42 -10.19
N ILE A 245 -18.81 -40.97 -11.40
CA ILE A 245 -19.37 -41.82 -12.46
C ILE A 245 -18.22 -42.59 -13.13
N PRO A 246 -18.27 -43.94 -13.17
CA PRO A 246 -17.21 -44.73 -13.80
C PRO A 246 -17.03 -44.40 -15.29
N ALA A 247 -15.79 -44.50 -15.78
CA ALA A 247 -15.51 -44.33 -17.21
C ALA A 247 -16.37 -45.28 -18.06
N GLY A 248 -16.87 -44.79 -19.20
CA GLY A 248 -17.79 -45.53 -20.07
C GLY A 248 -19.24 -45.60 -19.56
N SER A 249 -19.54 -45.04 -18.38
CA SER A 249 -20.92 -44.95 -17.87
C SER A 249 -21.52 -43.57 -18.12
N THR A 250 -22.81 -43.55 -18.40
CA THR A 250 -23.64 -42.34 -18.48
C THR A 250 -24.81 -42.51 -17.53
N LEU A 251 -25.10 -41.48 -16.72
CA LEU A 251 -26.25 -41.44 -15.84
C LEU A 251 -27.32 -40.53 -16.44
N LEU A 252 -28.56 -41.01 -16.44
CA LEU A 252 -29.74 -40.19 -16.66
C LEU A 252 -30.34 -39.84 -15.31
N LEU A 253 -30.51 -38.56 -15.04
CA LEU A 253 -31.12 -38.06 -13.82
C LEU A 253 -32.44 -37.37 -14.17
N GLY A 254 -33.55 -37.96 -13.77
CA GLY A 254 -34.89 -37.42 -13.97
C GLY A 254 -35.40 -36.73 -12.71
N ARG A 255 -36.08 -35.60 -12.88
CA ARG A 255 -36.75 -34.85 -11.83
C ARG A 255 -38.24 -34.70 -12.16
N GLU A 256 -39.13 -35.02 -11.21
CA GLU A 256 -40.59 -35.03 -11.39
C GLU A 256 -41.04 -35.70 -12.70
N ALA A 257 -41.59 -34.98 -13.68
CA ALA A 257 -41.98 -35.56 -14.97
C ALA A 257 -40.82 -36.25 -15.71
N GLY A 258 -39.58 -35.77 -15.54
CA GLY A 258 -38.39 -36.45 -16.05
C GLY A 258 -38.10 -37.77 -15.34
N ALA A 259 -38.38 -37.87 -14.04
CA ALA A 259 -38.32 -39.15 -13.32
C ALA A 259 -39.43 -40.11 -13.78
N ASP A 260 -40.63 -39.59 -14.06
CA ASP A 260 -41.73 -40.36 -14.63
C ASP A 260 -41.36 -40.91 -16.01
N ALA A 261 -40.69 -40.12 -16.85
CA ALA A 261 -40.23 -40.57 -18.15
C ALA A 261 -39.22 -41.73 -18.10
N LEU A 262 -38.41 -41.82 -17.03
CA LEU A 262 -37.46 -42.90 -16.81
C LEU A 262 -38.06 -44.10 -16.06
N SER A 263 -39.25 -43.95 -15.47
CA SER A 263 -39.82 -44.96 -14.55
C SER A 263 -40.15 -46.30 -15.19
N THR A 264 -40.22 -46.37 -16.53
CA THR A 264 -40.47 -47.60 -17.29
C THR A 264 -39.20 -48.37 -17.66
N LEU A 265 -38.01 -47.84 -17.34
CA LEU A 265 -36.74 -48.48 -17.67
C LEU A 265 -36.38 -49.57 -16.67
N HIS A 266 -35.90 -50.69 -17.18
CA HIS A 266 -35.42 -51.84 -16.42
C HIS A 266 -33.98 -52.18 -16.80
N VAL A 267 -33.27 -52.88 -15.92
CA VAL A 267 -31.93 -53.39 -16.21
C VAL A 267 -31.99 -54.31 -17.44
N GLY A 268 -31.11 -54.05 -18.41
CA GLY A 268 -31.07 -54.75 -19.71
C GLY A 268 -31.70 -53.97 -20.87
N ASP A 269 -32.47 -52.91 -20.61
CA ASP A 269 -33.09 -52.11 -21.65
C ASP A 269 -32.05 -51.33 -22.48
N ARG A 270 -32.29 -51.22 -23.79
CA ARG A 270 -31.47 -50.38 -24.67
C ARG A 270 -31.97 -48.95 -24.66
N VAL A 271 -31.06 -48.01 -24.39
CA VAL A 271 -31.34 -46.58 -24.33
C VAL A 271 -30.32 -45.83 -25.16
N GLY A 272 -30.79 -45.05 -26.13
CA GLY A 272 -29.94 -44.15 -26.92
C GLY A 272 -29.79 -42.82 -26.22
N VAL A 273 -28.57 -42.28 -26.14
CA VAL A 273 -28.31 -40.94 -25.61
C VAL A 273 -27.52 -40.17 -26.67
N SER A 274 -28.05 -39.01 -27.08
CA SER A 274 -27.37 -38.08 -27.98
C SER A 274 -27.36 -36.69 -27.36
N TYR A 275 -26.21 -36.03 -27.41
CA TYR A 275 -26.07 -34.63 -27.00
C TYR A 275 -25.03 -33.93 -27.88
N ALA A 276 -25.30 -32.67 -28.20
CA ALA A 276 -24.38 -31.80 -28.92
C ALA A 276 -24.63 -30.33 -28.55
N PRO A 277 -23.60 -29.46 -28.63
CA PRO A 277 -23.82 -28.03 -28.57
C PRO A 277 -24.43 -27.53 -29.89
N ARG A 278 -25.51 -26.74 -29.81
CA ARG A 278 -25.98 -25.89 -30.91
C ARG A 278 -25.51 -24.47 -30.68
N THR A 279 -24.95 -23.85 -31.71
CA THR A 279 -24.28 -22.55 -31.61
C THR A 279 -24.53 -21.68 -32.83
N ASP A 280 -24.55 -20.36 -32.63
CA ASP A 280 -24.60 -19.32 -33.65
C ASP A 280 -23.21 -18.98 -34.26
N ALA A 281 -22.14 -19.65 -33.81
CA ALA A 281 -20.75 -19.30 -34.10
C ALA A 281 -19.99 -20.36 -34.90
N GLY A 282 -20.69 -21.35 -35.47
CA GLY A 282 -20.06 -22.47 -36.17
C GLY A 282 -19.37 -23.45 -35.22
N LYS A 283 -18.35 -24.18 -35.67
CA LYS A 283 -17.68 -25.17 -34.82
C LYS A 283 -16.78 -24.48 -33.79
N ILE A 284 -17.04 -24.75 -32.51
CA ILE A 284 -16.26 -24.22 -31.39
C ILE A 284 -15.13 -25.19 -31.04
N ALA A 285 -13.93 -24.68 -30.85
CA ALA A 285 -12.78 -25.43 -30.35
C ALA A 285 -12.65 -25.30 -28.82
N VAL A 286 -12.79 -24.08 -28.31
CA VAL A 286 -12.71 -23.78 -26.87
C VAL A 286 -13.83 -22.81 -26.50
N ALA A 287 -14.53 -23.07 -25.40
CA ALA A 287 -15.50 -22.13 -24.84
C ALA A 287 -15.52 -22.17 -23.31
N VAL A 288 -15.66 -20.99 -22.71
CA VAL A 288 -15.82 -20.78 -21.27
C VAL A 288 -17.00 -19.86 -21.03
N GLY A 289 -17.92 -20.30 -20.17
CA GLY A 289 -19.09 -19.54 -19.76
C GLY A 289 -18.74 -18.20 -19.13
N GLY A 290 -19.60 -17.21 -19.36
CA GLY A 290 -19.61 -15.95 -18.63
C GLY A 290 -21.00 -15.66 -18.11
N ASN A 291 -21.25 -14.41 -17.71
CA ASN A 291 -22.56 -14.00 -17.22
C ASN A 291 -23.09 -12.76 -17.94
N LYS A 292 -22.38 -11.64 -17.85
CA LYS A 292 -22.85 -10.35 -18.38
C LYS A 292 -22.06 -9.93 -19.60
N THR A 293 -22.73 -9.75 -20.73
CA THR A 293 -22.17 -9.09 -21.91
C THR A 293 -21.87 -7.64 -21.58
N LEU A 294 -20.61 -7.25 -21.71
CA LEU A 294 -20.09 -5.92 -21.43
C LEU A 294 -20.14 -5.02 -22.67
N LEU A 295 -19.72 -5.58 -23.81
CA LEU A 295 -19.74 -4.93 -25.11
C LEU A 295 -20.37 -5.85 -26.14
N LYS A 296 -21.14 -5.25 -27.05
CA LYS A 296 -21.68 -5.91 -28.23
C LYS A 296 -21.56 -4.97 -29.43
N ASP A 297 -20.90 -5.42 -30.49
CA ASP A 297 -20.69 -4.62 -31.72
C ASP A 297 -20.14 -3.20 -31.43
N GLY A 298 -19.19 -3.12 -30.50
CA GLY A 298 -18.53 -1.89 -30.05
C GLY A 298 -19.38 -1.01 -29.10
N GLN A 299 -20.60 -1.42 -28.76
CA GLN A 299 -21.52 -0.67 -27.91
C GLN A 299 -21.54 -1.20 -26.47
N LEU A 300 -21.52 -0.27 -25.51
CA LEU A 300 -21.69 -0.58 -24.09
C LEU A 300 -23.10 -1.08 -23.84
N GLN A 301 -23.22 -2.18 -23.09
CA GLN A 301 -24.52 -2.71 -22.69
C GLN A 301 -25.07 -1.95 -21.47
N GLN A 302 -26.30 -2.30 -21.05
CA GLN A 302 -26.83 -1.83 -19.78
C GLN A 302 -26.12 -2.56 -18.63
N LEU A 303 -25.23 -1.84 -17.95
CA LEU A 303 -24.29 -2.39 -16.97
C LEU A 303 -24.43 -1.70 -15.62
N ASP A 304 -24.09 -2.43 -14.56
CA ASP A 304 -23.97 -1.85 -13.23
C ASP A 304 -22.78 -0.88 -13.17
N ASP A 305 -23.01 0.31 -12.62
CA ASP A 305 -21.98 1.34 -12.38
C ASP A 305 -21.85 1.72 -10.90
N VAL A 306 -22.32 0.85 -10.00
CA VAL A 306 -22.27 1.09 -8.55
C VAL A 306 -21.41 0.06 -7.82
N THR A 307 -21.50 -1.22 -8.18
CA THR A 307 -20.89 -2.32 -7.41
C THR A 307 -19.43 -2.52 -7.80
N LEU A 308 -18.54 -2.11 -6.89
CA LEU A 308 -17.11 -2.35 -7.00
C LEU A 308 -16.76 -3.79 -6.60
N ALA A 309 -16.01 -4.47 -7.46
CA ALA A 309 -15.45 -5.78 -7.15
C ALA A 309 -14.12 -5.99 -7.90
N PRO A 310 -13.29 -6.95 -7.44
CA PRO A 310 -12.32 -7.58 -8.33
C PRO A 310 -13.06 -8.19 -9.52
N ARG A 311 -12.54 -8.03 -10.74
CA ARG A 311 -13.20 -8.46 -11.97
C ARG A 311 -12.25 -9.27 -12.83
N THR A 312 -12.81 -10.25 -13.53
CA THR A 312 -12.16 -10.90 -14.67
C THR A 312 -13.06 -10.71 -15.88
N GLY A 313 -12.48 -10.36 -17.02
CA GLY A 313 -13.25 -10.16 -18.25
C GLY A 313 -12.45 -10.56 -19.48
N VAL A 314 -13.19 -10.87 -20.54
CA VAL A 314 -12.62 -11.19 -21.85
C VAL A 314 -13.25 -10.33 -22.92
N GLY A 315 -12.42 -9.80 -23.82
CA GLY A 315 -12.83 -9.01 -24.97
C GLY A 315 -12.21 -9.50 -26.27
N PHE A 316 -12.88 -9.23 -27.39
CA PHE A 316 -12.49 -9.69 -28.72
C PHE A 316 -12.49 -8.53 -29.71
N SER A 317 -11.56 -8.51 -30.67
CA SER A 317 -11.60 -7.54 -31.77
C SER A 317 -12.78 -7.82 -32.70
N ALA A 318 -13.25 -6.80 -33.42
CA ALA A 318 -14.35 -6.93 -34.39
C ALA A 318 -14.12 -8.03 -35.45
N ASP A 319 -12.85 -8.28 -35.83
CA ASP A 319 -12.49 -9.35 -36.76
C ASP A 319 -12.19 -10.72 -36.09
N GLY A 320 -12.32 -10.81 -34.77
CA GLY A 320 -12.10 -12.01 -33.97
C GLY A 320 -10.66 -12.51 -33.96
N LYS A 321 -9.68 -11.72 -34.42
CA LYS A 321 -8.25 -12.12 -34.47
C LYS A 321 -7.48 -11.79 -33.20
N ARG A 322 -8.01 -10.92 -32.33
CA ARG A 322 -7.40 -10.56 -31.06
C ARG A 322 -8.34 -10.86 -29.92
N MET A 323 -7.77 -11.29 -28.81
CA MET A 323 -8.46 -11.51 -27.55
C MET A 323 -7.69 -10.83 -26.43
N TRP A 324 -8.41 -10.22 -25.48
CA TRP A 324 -7.87 -9.68 -24.25
C TRP A 324 -8.45 -10.43 -23.06
N LEU A 325 -7.59 -10.93 -22.17
CA LEU A 325 -7.99 -11.47 -20.87
C LEU A 325 -7.53 -10.49 -19.81
N VAL A 326 -8.45 -9.93 -19.03
CA VAL A 326 -8.15 -8.83 -18.11
C VAL A 326 -8.60 -9.20 -16.71
N THR A 327 -7.72 -9.01 -15.74
CA THR A 327 -8.04 -9.04 -14.31
C THR A 327 -7.87 -7.66 -13.70
N VAL A 328 -8.75 -7.31 -12.77
CA VAL A 328 -8.67 -6.10 -11.96
C VAL A 328 -8.75 -6.53 -10.51
N ASP A 329 -7.74 -6.16 -9.72
CA ASP A 329 -7.70 -6.43 -8.28
C ASP A 329 -8.76 -5.58 -7.56
N GLY A 330 -9.19 -5.96 -6.37
CA GLY A 330 -10.24 -5.25 -5.65
C GLY A 330 -10.33 -5.63 -4.17
N ARG A 331 -11.12 -4.87 -3.39
CA ARG A 331 -11.29 -5.05 -1.93
C ARG A 331 -9.99 -4.87 -1.14
N GLN A 332 -9.07 -4.09 -1.68
CA GLN A 332 -7.77 -3.78 -1.07
C GLN A 332 -7.46 -2.29 -1.20
N ALA A 333 -6.60 -1.77 -0.33
CA ALA A 333 -6.23 -0.35 -0.37
C ALA A 333 -5.62 0.05 -1.73
N ASP A 334 -4.82 -0.86 -2.31
CA ASP A 334 -4.11 -0.61 -3.58
C ASP A 334 -5.01 -0.68 -4.83
N SER A 335 -6.21 -1.24 -4.70
CA SER A 335 -7.19 -1.33 -5.78
C SER A 335 -8.62 -1.47 -5.24
N ARG A 336 -9.47 -0.50 -5.55
CA ARG A 336 -10.90 -0.49 -5.17
C ARG A 336 -11.73 -1.52 -5.96
N GLY A 337 -11.20 -2.04 -7.07
CA GLY A 337 -11.95 -2.82 -8.05
C GLY A 337 -12.65 -1.94 -9.10
N MET A 338 -13.38 -2.58 -10.01
CA MET A 338 -14.17 -1.91 -11.04
C MET A 338 -15.65 -2.30 -10.97
N THR A 339 -16.50 -1.36 -11.38
CA THR A 339 -17.88 -1.66 -11.80
C THR A 339 -17.90 -2.42 -13.12
N GLU A 340 -19.04 -2.97 -13.51
CA GLU A 340 -19.18 -3.64 -14.82
C GLU A 340 -19.00 -2.63 -15.96
N LEU A 341 -19.52 -1.41 -15.80
CA LEU A 341 -19.35 -0.34 -16.77
C LEU A 341 -17.88 0.09 -16.91
N GLU A 342 -17.14 0.21 -15.80
CA GLU A 342 -15.71 0.53 -15.81
C GLU A 342 -14.90 -0.58 -16.51
N MET A 343 -15.22 -1.84 -16.25
CA MET A 343 -14.59 -2.98 -16.92
C MET A 343 -14.87 -3.00 -18.43
N ALA A 344 -16.11 -2.72 -18.83
CA ALA A 344 -16.48 -2.61 -20.25
C ALA A 344 -15.71 -1.48 -20.96
N ARG A 345 -15.58 -0.32 -20.32
CA ARG A 345 -14.77 0.80 -20.82
C ARG A 345 -13.29 0.41 -20.94
N GLN A 346 -12.75 -0.33 -19.96
CA GLN A 346 -11.36 -0.83 -20.02
C GLN A 346 -11.13 -1.77 -21.20
N LEU A 347 -12.01 -2.77 -21.41
CA LEU A 347 -11.91 -3.67 -22.55
C LEU A 347 -12.08 -2.93 -23.89
N LYS A 348 -13.00 -1.95 -23.96
CA LYS A 348 -13.16 -1.10 -25.15
C LYS A 348 -11.89 -0.29 -25.46
N ARG A 349 -11.22 0.26 -24.45
CA ARG A 349 -9.93 0.96 -24.61
C ARG A 349 -8.84 0.06 -25.17
N LEU A 350 -8.82 -1.22 -24.79
CA LEU A 350 -7.89 -2.20 -25.34
C LEU A 350 -8.19 -2.58 -26.79
N GLY A 351 -9.38 -2.24 -27.30
CA GLY A 351 -9.81 -2.50 -28.68
C GLY A 351 -10.86 -3.60 -28.81
N ALA A 352 -11.52 -3.99 -27.71
CA ALA A 352 -12.61 -4.96 -27.75
C ALA A 352 -13.87 -4.35 -28.40
N ASP A 353 -14.47 -5.11 -29.30
CA ASP A 353 -15.75 -4.83 -29.96
C ASP A 353 -16.88 -5.63 -29.29
N ASP A 354 -16.61 -6.90 -28.98
CA ASP A 354 -17.43 -7.77 -28.14
C ASP A 354 -16.68 -8.06 -26.83
N ALA A 355 -17.39 -8.11 -25.69
CA ALA A 355 -16.79 -8.46 -24.39
C ALA A 355 -17.80 -9.04 -23.41
N ILE A 356 -17.33 -9.91 -22.51
CA ILE A 356 -18.14 -10.54 -21.46
C ILE A 356 -17.39 -10.56 -20.13
N ASN A 357 -18.14 -10.39 -19.04
CA ASN A 357 -17.65 -10.53 -17.67
C ASN A 357 -17.63 -12.01 -17.27
N LEU A 358 -16.48 -12.45 -16.77
CA LEU A 358 -16.24 -13.76 -16.18
C LEU A 358 -16.42 -13.70 -14.66
N ASP A 359 -16.22 -14.80 -13.95
CA ASP A 359 -16.33 -14.79 -12.48
C ASP A 359 -15.26 -13.87 -11.87
N GLY A 360 -15.65 -13.15 -10.82
CA GLY A 360 -14.85 -12.10 -10.19
C GLY A 360 -14.58 -12.37 -8.72
N GLY A 361 -14.38 -11.29 -7.94
CA GLY A 361 -14.11 -11.42 -6.51
C GLY A 361 -12.83 -12.20 -6.23
N GLY A 362 -12.84 -13.09 -5.23
CA GLY A 362 -11.68 -13.91 -4.90
C GLY A 362 -11.28 -14.91 -5.97
N SER A 363 -12.12 -15.13 -6.98
CA SER A 363 -11.80 -15.98 -8.13
C SER A 363 -10.86 -15.29 -9.12
N SER A 364 -10.82 -13.94 -9.15
CA SER A 364 -10.00 -13.18 -10.10
C SER A 364 -8.51 -13.46 -9.93
N THR A 365 -7.97 -14.24 -10.87
CA THR A 365 -6.58 -14.68 -10.88
C THR A 365 -6.06 -14.71 -12.31
N LEU A 366 -4.87 -14.14 -12.53
CA LEU A 366 -4.14 -14.20 -13.79
C LEU A 366 -2.77 -14.83 -13.54
N LEU A 367 -2.45 -15.87 -14.32
CA LEU A 367 -1.10 -16.42 -14.40
C LEU A 367 -0.46 -16.13 -15.76
N ALA A 368 0.84 -15.87 -15.74
CA ALA A 368 1.68 -15.82 -16.94
C ALA A 368 3.13 -16.15 -16.59
N ARG A 369 3.84 -16.83 -17.50
CA ARG A 369 5.31 -16.91 -17.42
C ARG A 369 5.95 -15.75 -18.16
N GLY A 370 7.07 -15.25 -17.66
CA GLY A 370 7.99 -14.44 -18.47
C GLY A 370 8.73 -15.32 -19.49
N GLU A 371 9.22 -14.72 -20.57
CA GLU A 371 10.08 -15.44 -21.53
C GLU A 371 11.29 -16.05 -20.83
N GLY A 372 11.53 -17.34 -21.04
CA GLY A 372 12.63 -18.08 -20.41
C GLY A 372 12.41 -18.48 -18.96
N GLU A 373 11.26 -18.14 -18.35
CA GLU A 373 10.85 -18.70 -17.06
C GLU A 373 10.32 -20.12 -17.21
N ALA A 374 10.53 -20.96 -16.19
CA ALA A 374 10.18 -22.38 -16.23
C ALA A 374 8.67 -22.64 -16.13
N ALA A 375 7.95 -21.81 -15.37
CA ALA A 375 6.52 -21.99 -15.10
C ALA A 375 5.80 -20.65 -14.96
N PRO A 376 4.50 -20.57 -15.29
CA PRO A 376 3.69 -19.40 -15.00
C PRO A 376 3.56 -19.14 -13.50
N SER A 377 3.50 -17.87 -13.12
CA SER A 377 3.24 -17.41 -11.76
C SER A 377 2.04 -16.45 -11.74
N VAL A 378 1.42 -16.30 -10.57
CA VAL A 378 0.34 -15.32 -10.35
C VAL A 378 0.90 -13.90 -10.53
N ARG A 379 0.22 -13.08 -11.33
CA ARG A 379 0.67 -11.71 -11.67
C ARG A 379 -0.17 -10.61 -11.00
N ASN A 380 -1.38 -10.94 -10.58
CA ASN A 380 -2.29 -10.04 -9.85
C ASN A 380 -2.27 -10.33 -8.33
N SER A 381 -3.08 -9.63 -7.54
CA SER A 381 -3.23 -9.85 -6.10
C SER A 381 -4.65 -10.40 -5.77
N PRO A 382 -4.81 -11.73 -5.63
CA PRO A 382 -6.12 -12.32 -5.31
C PRO A 382 -6.71 -11.79 -4.00
N SER A 383 -7.98 -11.39 -4.02
CA SER A 383 -8.62 -10.66 -2.90
C SER A 383 -8.84 -11.49 -1.64
N ASP A 384 -8.71 -12.82 -1.71
CA ASP A 384 -8.87 -13.72 -0.56
C ASP A 384 -7.53 -13.97 0.18
N GLY A 385 -6.45 -13.26 -0.20
CA GLY A 385 -5.10 -13.44 0.33
C GLY A 385 -4.30 -14.56 -0.36
N GLY A 386 -4.91 -15.27 -1.31
CA GLY A 386 -4.31 -16.32 -2.12
C GLY A 386 -5.28 -16.80 -3.21
N GLU A 387 -4.83 -17.73 -4.06
CA GLU A 387 -5.68 -18.29 -5.13
C GLU A 387 -6.91 -19.01 -4.55
N ARG A 388 -8.11 -18.60 -4.97
CA ARG A 388 -9.34 -19.35 -4.71
C ARG A 388 -9.38 -20.62 -5.57
N LEU A 389 -10.02 -21.66 -5.04
CA LEU A 389 -10.34 -22.86 -5.80
C LEU A 389 -11.47 -22.57 -6.79
N VAL A 390 -11.18 -22.64 -8.10
CA VAL A 390 -12.13 -22.39 -9.19
C VAL A 390 -12.32 -23.65 -10.05
N PRO A 391 -13.44 -23.83 -10.77
CA PRO A 391 -13.69 -25.06 -11.52
C PRO A 391 -13.21 -25.04 -12.98
N ASN A 392 -12.95 -23.87 -13.54
CA ASN A 392 -12.40 -23.75 -14.89
C ASN A 392 -11.73 -22.38 -15.13
N GLY A 393 -11.17 -22.24 -16.32
CA GLY A 393 -10.57 -21.01 -16.80
C GLY A 393 -10.33 -21.04 -18.31
N ILE A 394 -9.84 -19.92 -18.82
CA ILE A 394 -9.38 -19.80 -20.21
C ILE A 394 -7.90 -19.45 -20.21
N GLY A 395 -7.13 -20.21 -21.00
CA GLY A 395 -5.68 -20.06 -21.07
C GLY A 395 -5.16 -20.13 -22.48
N VAL A 396 -3.84 -19.95 -22.59
CA VAL A 396 -3.11 -20.05 -23.84
C VAL A 396 -1.90 -20.96 -23.60
N ALA A 397 -1.83 -22.05 -24.35
CA ALA A 397 -0.65 -22.89 -24.47
C ALA A 397 0.15 -22.50 -25.72
N THR A 398 1.35 -23.03 -25.85
CA THR A 398 2.14 -22.91 -27.08
C THR A 398 2.23 -24.26 -27.80
N VAL A 399 2.54 -24.23 -29.10
CA VAL A 399 3.14 -25.41 -29.76
C VAL A 399 4.41 -25.82 -29.00
N PRO A 400 4.80 -27.12 -29.02
CA PRO A 400 6.11 -27.52 -28.53
C PRO A 400 7.19 -26.74 -29.27
N GLY A 401 8.05 -26.04 -28.53
CA GLY A 401 9.19 -25.35 -29.10
C GLY A 401 10.33 -26.30 -29.41
N SER A 402 11.32 -25.80 -30.14
CA SER A 402 12.48 -26.59 -30.58
C SER A 402 13.38 -27.03 -29.41
N GLY A 403 13.25 -26.41 -28.22
CA GLY A 403 14.18 -26.58 -27.11
C GLY A 403 15.59 -26.05 -27.41
N ARG A 404 15.78 -25.38 -28.55
CA ARG A 404 17.03 -24.76 -28.94
C ARG A 404 17.01 -23.31 -28.49
N LEU A 405 18.12 -22.86 -27.92
CA LEU A 405 18.27 -21.47 -27.53
C LEU A 405 18.16 -20.56 -28.76
N THR A 406 17.19 -19.65 -28.76
CA THR A 406 16.96 -18.66 -29.82
C THR A 406 17.03 -17.21 -29.33
N GLY A 407 16.83 -16.99 -28.02
CA GLY A 407 16.92 -15.67 -27.40
C GLY A 407 17.26 -15.74 -25.91
N PHE A 408 17.47 -14.56 -25.32
CA PHE A 408 17.59 -14.36 -23.87
C PHE A 408 16.68 -13.19 -23.46
N ALA A 409 16.09 -13.27 -22.28
CA ALA A 409 15.32 -12.19 -21.67
C ALA A 409 15.93 -11.80 -20.29
N PRO A 410 17.18 -11.29 -20.27
CA PRO A 410 17.89 -11.10 -19.02
C PRO A 410 17.15 -10.11 -18.11
N ALA A 411 17.11 -10.39 -16.81
CA ALA A 411 16.41 -9.56 -15.84
C ALA A 411 17.07 -9.67 -14.45
N PRO A 412 16.82 -8.72 -13.53
CA PRO A 412 17.08 -8.94 -12.12
C PRO A 412 16.44 -10.24 -11.63
N ALA A 413 17.15 -11.04 -10.83
CA ALA A 413 16.65 -12.31 -10.30
C ALA A 413 15.46 -12.13 -9.34
N GLN A 414 15.29 -10.92 -8.79
CA GLN A 414 14.17 -10.51 -7.95
C GLN A 414 13.54 -9.26 -8.55
N GLU A 415 12.35 -9.38 -9.11
CA GLU A 415 11.61 -8.28 -9.73
C GLU A 415 10.87 -7.41 -8.72
N GLY A 416 10.57 -6.17 -9.11
CA GLY A 416 9.82 -5.17 -8.35
C GLY A 416 10.46 -3.79 -8.43
N ASP A 417 9.95 -2.87 -7.62
CA ASP A 417 10.37 -1.46 -7.67
C ASP A 417 11.87 -1.31 -7.51
N ASN A 418 12.45 -0.47 -8.39
CA ASN A 418 13.87 -0.15 -8.42
C ASN A 418 14.82 -1.35 -8.60
N SER A 419 14.33 -2.54 -8.98
CA SER A 419 15.15 -3.76 -9.17
C SER A 419 16.27 -3.59 -10.22
N THR A 420 16.08 -2.68 -11.17
CA THR A 420 17.07 -2.33 -12.20
C THR A 420 18.13 -1.31 -11.72
N ARG A 421 18.00 -0.77 -10.52
CA ARG A 421 18.98 0.15 -9.91
C ARG A 421 20.00 -0.63 -9.09
N VAL A 422 21.26 -0.22 -9.19
CA VAL A 422 22.39 -0.81 -8.44
C VAL A 422 23.33 0.29 -7.96
N LEU A 423 23.57 0.37 -6.65
CA LEU A 423 24.50 1.35 -6.06
C LEU A 423 25.95 1.00 -6.39
N SER A 424 26.76 2.03 -6.63
CA SER A 424 28.19 1.84 -6.90
C SER A 424 28.88 1.13 -5.73
N GLY A 425 29.67 0.10 -6.06
CA GLY A 425 30.33 -0.79 -5.10
C GLY A 425 29.48 -1.97 -4.61
N LEU A 426 28.21 -2.06 -5.02
CA LEU A 426 27.29 -3.15 -4.67
C LEU A 426 26.88 -3.94 -5.93
N SER A 427 26.06 -4.97 -5.74
CA SER A 427 25.71 -5.94 -6.75
C SER A 427 24.22 -6.13 -6.95
N ARG A 428 23.88 -6.81 -8.05
CA ARG A 428 22.53 -7.26 -8.40
C ARG A 428 22.61 -8.63 -9.04
N ALA A 429 21.86 -9.58 -8.51
CA ALA A 429 21.73 -10.89 -9.13
C ALA A 429 20.87 -10.79 -10.40
N LEU A 430 21.34 -11.42 -11.48
CA LEU A 430 20.65 -11.50 -12.76
C LEU A 430 20.27 -12.95 -13.07
N VAL A 431 19.19 -13.10 -13.83
CA VAL A 431 18.85 -14.34 -14.51
C VAL A 431 18.97 -14.10 -16.03
N PRO A 432 19.55 -15.05 -16.79
CA PRO A 432 19.70 -14.87 -18.23
C PRO A 432 18.41 -15.11 -19.01
N ASN A 433 17.53 -15.98 -18.47
CA ASN A 433 16.27 -16.39 -19.09
C ASN A 433 16.43 -16.75 -20.58
N GLY A 434 17.30 -17.72 -20.85
CA GLY A 434 17.45 -18.28 -22.20
C GLY A 434 16.17 -18.98 -22.62
N HIS A 435 15.73 -18.75 -23.86
CA HIS A 435 14.48 -19.30 -24.37
C HIS A 435 14.55 -19.74 -25.83
N ASP A 436 13.65 -20.64 -26.21
CA ASP A 436 13.41 -21.02 -27.60
C ASP A 436 12.42 -20.08 -28.32
N GLU A 437 12.10 -20.37 -29.58
CA GLU A 437 11.25 -19.52 -30.41
C GLU A 437 9.81 -19.41 -29.92
N THR A 438 9.42 -20.16 -28.88
CA THR A 438 8.10 -20.09 -28.24
C THR A 438 8.14 -19.36 -26.89
N GLY A 439 9.30 -18.85 -26.48
CA GLY A 439 9.54 -18.27 -25.16
C GLY A 439 9.74 -19.31 -24.05
N ALA A 440 9.80 -20.61 -24.38
CA ALA A 440 10.00 -21.66 -23.38
C ALA A 440 11.44 -21.68 -22.87
N ALA A 441 11.61 -21.93 -21.58
CA ALA A 441 12.90 -21.95 -20.93
C ALA A 441 13.87 -22.97 -21.55
N VAL A 442 15.08 -22.50 -21.87
CA VAL A 442 16.21 -23.32 -22.35
C VAL A 442 17.40 -23.12 -21.41
N ALA A 443 17.88 -24.23 -20.85
CA ALA A 443 19.09 -24.22 -20.04
C ALA A 443 20.26 -23.65 -20.85
N SER A 444 20.90 -22.62 -20.32
CA SER A 444 21.92 -21.84 -21.02
C SER A 444 23.01 -21.38 -20.07
N ARG A 445 24.20 -21.11 -20.62
CA ARG A 445 25.36 -20.57 -19.89
C ARG A 445 25.93 -19.42 -20.69
N PRO A 446 25.32 -18.22 -20.62
CA PRO A 446 25.73 -17.12 -21.44
C PRO A 446 27.08 -16.55 -21.00
N PHE A 447 27.75 -15.94 -21.96
CA PHE A 447 28.73 -14.90 -21.70
C PHE A 447 28.01 -13.57 -21.52
N TRP A 448 28.53 -12.71 -20.65
CA TRP A 448 27.96 -11.41 -20.38
C TRP A 448 28.88 -10.31 -20.90
N THR A 449 28.30 -9.29 -21.51
CA THR A 449 28.98 -8.03 -21.82
C THR A 449 28.17 -6.86 -21.26
N THR A 450 28.84 -5.74 -21.00
CA THR A 450 28.20 -4.49 -20.59
C THR A 450 28.56 -3.39 -21.58
N SER A 451 27.65 -2.47 -21.83
CA SER A 451 27.92 -1.31 -22.70
C SER A 451 28.97 -0.36 -22.11
N ASN A 452 29.23 -0.46 -20.81
CA ASN A 452 30.25 0.32 -20.11
C ASN A 452 30.88 -0.50 -18.97
N PRO A 453 31.99 -1.23 -19.23
CA PRO A 453 32.65 -2.06 -18.22
C PRO A 453 33.27 -1.25 -17.07
N PHE A 454 33.54 0.04 -17.26
CA PHE A 454 34.02 0.92 -16.21
C PHE A 454 32.94 1.29 -15.19
N ARG A 455 31.66 1.14 -15.57
CA ARG A 455 30.52 1.40 -14.66
C ARG A 455 29.86 0.13 -14.15
N GLY A 456 30.09 -1.02 -14.79
CA GLY A 456 29.71 -2.29 -14.21
C GLY A 456 30.14 -3.50 -15.02
N THR A 457 30.35 -4.59 -14.33
CA THR A 457 30.79 -5.87 -14.89
C THR A 457 29.90 -7.00 -14.41
N VAL A 458 29.70 -8.04 -15.22
CA VAL A 458 28.93 -9.23 -14.81
C VAL A 458 29.85 -10.42 -14.68
N THR A 459 29.82 -11.07 -13.53
CA THR A 459 30.53 -12.34 -13.27
C THR A 459 29.57 -13.34 -12.66
N LYS A 460 29.46 -14.55 -13.23
CA LYS A 460 28.55 -15.61 -12.73
C LYS A 460 27.11 -15.13 -12.50
N ASN A 461 26.55 -14.38 -13.46
CA ASN A 461 25.21 -13.77 -13.40
C ASN A 461 25.02 -12.72 -12.28
N VAL A 462 26.10 -12.22 -11.68
CA VAL A 462 26.04 -11.10 -10.73
C VAL A 462 26.61 -9.87 -11.39
N PHE A 463 25.80 -8.82 -11.53
CA PHE A 463 26.27 -7.51 -11.96
C PHE A 463 26.85 -6.77 -10.75
N THR A 464 28.08 -6.29 -10.87
CA THR A 464 28.73 -5.43 -9.89
C THR A 464 28.85 -4.03 -10.47
N ALA A 465 28.29 -3.04 -9.77
CA ALA A 465 28.35 -1.64 -10.15
C ALA A 465 29.66 -1.01 -9.67
N HIS A 466 30.26 -0.16 -10.50
CA HIS A 466 31.50 0.55 -10.21
C HIS A 466 31.26 2.06 -10.13
N PRO A 467 31.88 2.76 -9.15
CA PRO A 467 31.82 4.21 -9.08
C PRO A 467 32.52 4.84 -10.28
N ASP A 468 32.08 6.03 -10.68
CA ASP A 468 32.86 6.82 -11.62
C ASP A 468 34.22 7.17 -11.05
N PHE A 469 35.24 7.24 -11.89
CA PHE A 469 36.58 7.63 -11.46
C PHE A 469 36.68 9.12 -11.10
N LEU A 470 35.98 9.99 -11.83
CA LEU A 470 36.04 11.46 -11.62
C LEU A 470 34.89 11.96 -10.76
N HIS A 471 33.72 11.33 -10.90
CA HIS A 471 32.49 11.76 -10.24
C HIS A 471 31.81 10.58 -9.55
N PRO A 472 32.28 10.10 -8.38
CA PRO A 472 31.76 8.88 -7.73
C PRO A 472 30.23 8.85 -7.48
N ASP A 473 29.58 10.02 -7.51
CA ASP A 473 28.14 10.20 -7.36
C ASP A 473 27.37 10.22 -8.70
N ALA A 474 28.08 10.19 -9.83
CA ALA A 474 27.48 10.22 -11.15
C ALA A 474 26.76 8.90 -11.46
N ARG A 475 25.49 9.03 -11.86
CA ARG A 475 24.65 7.95 -12.31
C ARG A 475 24.95 7.57 -13.76
N ALA A 476 24.78 6.30 -14.11
CA ALA A 476 25.01 5.82 -15.47
C ALA A 476 24.07 4.67 -15.82
N ASP A 477 23.48 4.74 -17.01
CA ASP A 477 22.74 3.61 -17.57
C ASP A 477 23.70 2.63 -18.26
N VAL A 478 23.63 1.36 -17.88
CA VAL A 478 24.44 0.28 -18.42
C VAL A 478 23.54 -0.78 -19.05
N THR A 479 23.70 -1.01 -20.35
CA THR A 479 23.06 -2.14 -21.03
C THR A 479 23.87 -3.39 -20.77
N VAL A 480 23.23 -4.40 -20.20
CA VAL A 480 23.81 -5.71 -19.92
C VAL A 480 23.29 -6.70 -20.95
N THR A 481 24.19 -7.41 -21.63
CA THR A 481 23.87 -8.34 -22.71
C THR A 481 24.30 -9.77 -22.36
N ALA A 482 23.33 -10.68 -22.26
CA ALA A 482 23.57 -12.11 -22.25
C ALA A 482 23.72 -12.61 -23.69
N HIS A 483 24.74 -13.42 -23.98
CA HIS A 483 24.91 -14.01 -25.31
C HIS A 483 25.56 -15.39 -25.27
N GLN A 484 25.21 -16.22 -26.26
CA GLN A 484 25.81 -17.52 -26.50
C GLN A 484 25.79 -17.78 -28.00
N ASN A 485 26.97 -17.94 -28.62
CA ASN A 485 27.13 -17.94 -30.08
C ASN A 485 26.56 -16.65 -30.68
N PHE A 486 25.64 -16.76 -31.64
CA PHE A 486 24.97 -15.61 -32.29
C PHE A 486 23.69 -15.16 -31.56
N VAL A 487 23.23 -15.91 -30.56
CA VAL A 487 22.02 -15.60 -29.80
C VAL A 487 22.33 -14.64 -28.68
N ASN A 488 21.53 -13.58 -28.54
CA ASN A 488 21.71 -12.59 -27.48
C ASN A 488 20.36 -12.01 -26.99
N GLY A 489 20.40 -11.39 -25.82
CA GLY A 489 19.32 -10.62 -25.23
C GLY A 489 19.87 -9.60 -24.26
N ARG A 490 19.11 -8.53 -24.00
CA ARG A 490 19.63 -7.35 -23.31
C ARG A 490 18.65 -6.84 -22.25
N THR A 491 19.21 -6.24 -21.22
CA THR A 491 18.48 -5.50 -20.20
C THR A 491 19.26 -4.25 -19.80
N LYS A 492 18.58 -3.28 -19.21
CA LYS A 492 19.17 -2.00 -18.81
C LYS A 492 19.18 -1.92 -17.29
N LEU A 493 20.35 -1.64 -16.73
CA LEU A 493 20.52 -1.34 -15.31
C LEU A 493 20.97 0.11 -15.16
N THR A 494 20.52 0.76 -14.09
CA THR A 494 20.96 2.11 -13.72
C THR A 494 21.94 1.99 -12.55
N VAL A 495 23.20 2.34 -12.80
CA VAL A 495 24.22 2.45 -11.78
C VAL A 495 24.05 3.77 -11.05
N LEU A 496 23.81 3.70 -9.75
CA LEU A 496 23.65 4.85 -8.86
C LEU A 496 24.99 5.28 -8.26
N GLY A 497 25.02 6.41 -7.56
CA GLY A 497 26.20 6.90 -6.85
C GLY A 497 26.66 5.95 -5.73
N THR A 498 27.76 6.33 -5.07
CA THR A 498 28.23 5.60 -3.89
C THR A 498 27.24 5.79 -2.74
N PRO A 499 26.87 4.72 -1.99
CA PRO A 499 25.92 4.85 -0.90
C PRO A 499 26.46 5.79 0.19
N VAL A 500 25.66 6.78 0.58
CA VAL A 500 25.97 7.70 1.69
C VAL A 500 25.23 7.33 2.97
N ARG A 501 24.10 6.61 2.85
CA ARG A 501 23.22 6.22 3.95
C ARG A 501 22.58 4.84 3.70
N LEU A 502 22.35 4.10 4.78
CA LEU A 502 21.54 2.88 4.77
C LEU A 502 20.16 3.13 5.39
N GLY A 503 19.22 2.23 5.11
CA GLY A 503 17.95 2.14 5.79
C GLY A 503 17.45 0.69 5.81
N ALA A 504 16.41 0.43 6.60
CA ALA A 504 15.76 -0.87 6.64
C ALA A 504 14.25 -0.72 6.51
N SER A 505 13.56 -1.79 6.10
CA SER A 505 12.09 -1.81 6.03
C SER A 505 11.43 -1.68 7.41
N THR A 506 12.16 -1.97 8.49
CA THR A 506 11.73 -1.76 9.87
C THR A 506 12.91 -1.37 10.76
N LYS A 507 12.64 -0.62 11.84
CA LYS A 507 13.61 -0.33 12.91
C LYS A 507 13.68 -1.45 13.96
N GLN A 508 12.68 -2.33 14.01
CA GLN A 508 12.64 -3.46 14.94
C GLN A 508 11.88 -4.65 14.35
N VAL A 509 12.45 -5.84 14.49
CA VAL A 509 11.78 -7.11 14.20
C VAL A 509 11.25 -7.68 15.52
N ALA A 510 9.94 -7.62 15.71
CA ALA A 510 9.25 -8.14 16.88
C ALA A 510 8.74 -9.56 16.63
N LEU A 511 9.25 -10.54 17.38
CA LEU A 511 8.84 -11.94 17.32
C LEU A 511 8.07 -12.31 18.59
N SER A 512 6.82 -12.74 18.45
CA SER A 512 5.93 -13.00 19.59
C SER A 512 6.31 -14.24 20.42
N GLY A 513 7.21 -15.10 19.92
CA GLY A 513 7.66 -16.31 20.61
C GLY A 513 8.59 -17.18 19.76
N ALA A 514 8.91 -18.38 20.24
CA ALA A 514 9.93 -19.27 19.65
C ALA A 514 9.62 -19.77 18.23
N GLU A 515 8.34 -19.84 17.85
CA GLU A 515 7.91 -20.26 16.50
C GLU A 515 7.66 -19.08 15.55
N ALA A 516 7.69 -17.85 16.08
CA ALA A 516 7.43 -16.66 15.28
C ALA A 516 8.57 -16.39 14.30
N ARG A 517 8.18 -15.92 13.11
CA ARG A 517 9.08 -15.47 12.06
C ARG A 517 8.80 -14.02 11.72
N GLY A 518 9.85 -13.28 11.39
CA GLY A 518 9.79 -11.92 10.91
C GLY A 518 10.73 -11.75 9.73
N GLU A 519 10.73 -10.57 9.13
CA GLU A 519 11.61 -10.25 8.01
C GLU A 519 12.00 -8.78 8.02
N PHE A 520 13.11 -8.47 7.38
CA PHE A 520 13.47 -7.10 7.04
C PHE A 520 14.27 -7.05 5.74
N GLN A 521 14.23 -5.90 5.07
CA GLN A 521 15.02 -5.59 3.89
C GLN A 521 15.98 -4.45 4.22
N VAL A 522 17.14 -4.43 3.55
CA VAL A 522 18.14 -3.38 3.66
C VAL A 522 18.14 -2.55 2.39
N TYR A 523 18.16 -1.23 2.54
CA TYR A 523 18.18 -0.24 1.49
C TYR A 523 19.44 0.60 1.57
N GLY A 524 19.97 1.01 0.43
CA GLY A 524 21.02 2.01 0.34
C GLY A 524 20.54 3.23 -0.44
N TYR A 525 21.13 4.38 -0.17
CA TYR A 525 20.82 5.65 -0.81
C TYR A 525 22.11 6.39 -1.18
N ASP A 526 22.18 6.92 -2.38
CA ASP A 526 23.26 7.82 -2.80
C ASP A 526 23.05 9.27 -2.32
N ALA A 527 23.98 10.16 -2.64
CA ALA A 527 23.97 11.56 -2.20
C ALA A 527 22.77 12.37 -2.73
N ASP A 528 22.20 11.96 -3.85
CA ASP A 528 21.01 12.58 -4.45
C ASP A 528 19.70 11.93 -3.97
N GLY A 529 19.78 11.01 -3.00
CA GLY A 529 18.62 10.33 -2.43
C GLY A 529 18.05 9.23 -3.33
N TYR A 530 18.75 8.83 -4.39
CA TYR A 530 18.35 7.67 -5.18
C TYR A 530 18.60 6.40 -4.40
N GLY A 531 17.54 5.60 -4.26
CA GLY A 531 17.56 4.40 -3.42
C GLY A 531 17.25 3.10 -4.16
N THR A 532 17.75 2.00 -3.61
CA THR A 532 17.35 0.64 -3.95
C THR A 532 17.61 -0.31 -2.78
N TRP A 533 16.92 -1.46 -2.76
CA TRP A 533 17.26 -2.57 -1.88
C TRP A 533 18.65 -3.13 -2.22
N ILE A 534 19.37 -3.63 -1.21
CA ILE A 534 20.72 -4.19 -1.33
C ILE A 534 20.62 -5.72 -1.33
N GLU A 535 21.36 -6.40 -2.21
CA GLU A 535 21.43 -7.86 -2.21
C GLU A 535 21.91 -8.39 -0.86
N PRO A 536 21.30 -9.46 -0.31
CA PRO A 536 21.80 -10.06 0.93
C PRO A 536 23.27 -10.49 0.87
N SER A 537 23.82 -10.77 -0.33
CA SER A 537 25.23 -11.09 -0.52
C SER A 537 26.19 -9.92 -0.30
N ASP A 538 25.70 -8.68 -0.37
CA ASP A 538 26.51 -7.47 -0.13
C ASP A 538 26.39 -6.94 1.31
N VAL A 539 25.61 -7.62 2.14
CA VAL A 539 25.33 -7.21 3.52
C VAL A 539 26.03 -8.15 4.48
N LYS A 540 26.78 -7.56 5.42
CA LYS A 540 27.30 -8.26 6.60
C LYS A 540 26.45 -7.88 7.81
N LEU A 541 26.02 -8.89 8.56
CA LEU A 541 25.24 -8.72 9.79
C LEU A 541 26.05 -9.14 11.02
N GLU A 542 25.92 -8.37 12.11
CA GLU A 542 26.41 -8.74 13.43
C GLU A 542 25.23 -8.69 14.42
N TYR A 543 24.99 -9.79 15.12
CA TYR A 543 23.87 -9.96 16.05
C TYR A 543 24.17 -11.14 17.00
N ASP A 544 23.34 -11.33 18.03
CA ASP A 544 23.44 -12.48 18.94
C ASP A 544 22.71 -13.71 18.37
N PRO A 545 23.44 -14.76 17.92
CA PRO A 545 22.83 -15.97 17.35
C PRO A 545 22.12 -16.85 18.38
N ALA A 546 22.31 -16.60 19.69
CA ALA A 546 21.54 -17.27 20.74
C ALA A 546 20.10 -16.72 20.84
N VAL A 547 19.85 -15.50 20.36
CA VAL A 547 18.53 -14.86 20.42
C VAL A 547 17.73 -15.10 19.14
N VAL A 548 18.33 -14.87 17.97
CA VAL A 548 17.70 -15.02 16.66
C VAL A 548 18.61 -15.69 15.65
N LYS A 549 18.02 -16.26 14.60
CA LYS A 549 18.72 -16.68 13.37
C LYS A 549 18.24 -15.80 12.22
N ILE A 550 19.19 -15.23 11.48
CA ILE A 550 18.91 -14.37 10.33
C ILE A 550 19.48 -15.03 9.07
N GLU A 551 18.66 -15.19 8.04
CA GLU A 551 19.04 -15.84 6.78
C GLU A 551 18.57 -15.02 5.57
N PRO A 552 19.35 -14.95 4.47
CA PRO A 552 18.88 -14.38 3.21
C PRO A 552 17.56 -15.01 2.75
N ALA A 553 16.60 -14.17 2.38
CA ALA A 553 15.29 -14.58 1.86
C ALA A 553 14.79 -13.54 0.84
N GLY A 554 14.69 -13.95 -0.43
CA GLY A 554 14.26 -13.04 -1.51
C GLY A 554 15.16 -11.79 -1.59
N LYS A 555 14.54 -10.61 -1.45
CA LYS A 555 15.22 -9.30 -1.46
C LYS A 555 15.79 -8.85 -0.10
N GLY A 556 15.68 -9.69 0.94
CA GLY A 556 16.03 -9.30 2.30
C GLY A 556 16.41 -10.50 3.17
N PHE A 557 15.96 -10.46 4.42
CA PHE A 557 16.35 -11.40 5.46
C PHE A 557 15.13 -11.92 6.22
N ALA A 558 15.04 -13.23 6.37
CA ALA A 558 14.12 -13.89 7.30
C ALA A 558 14.77 -13.99 8.68
N VAL A 559 14.00 -13.70 9.73
CA VAL A 559 14.42 -13.71 11.13
C VAL A 559 13.57 -14.73 11.88
N SER A 560 14.21 -15.70 12.53
CA SER A 560 13.55 -16.72 13.35
C SER A 560 14.06 -16.67 14.78
N ALA A 561 13.18 -16.88 15.75
CA ALA A 561 13.55 -16.95 17.16
C ALA A 561 14.43 -18.18 17.48
N LYS A 562 15.36 -18.03 18.43
CA LYS A 562 16.19 -19.11 19.00
C LYS A 562 16.02 -19.29 20.50
N THR A 563 15.31 -18.38 21.14
CA THR A 563 14.95 -18.40 22.55
C THR A 563 13.45 -18.16 22.71
N ALA A 564 12.89 -18.45 23.88
CA ALA A 564 11.52 -18.06 24.21
C ALA A 564 11.41 -16.56 24.55
N SER A 565 12.50 -15.96 25.03
CA SER A 565 12.59 -14.54 25.37
C SER A 565 14.03 -14.02 25.22
N GLY A 566 14.19 -12.84 24.62
CA GLY A 566 15.49 -12.17 24.49
C GLY A 566 15.46 -11.00 23.50
N ALA A 567 16.52 -10.20 23.45
CA ALA A 567 16.68 -9.13 22.47
C ALA A 567 18.13 -8.97 22.02
N THR A 568 18.33 -8.55 20.78
CA THR A 568 19.65 -8.30 20.22
C THR A 568 19.64 -7.11 19.27
N ALA A 569 20.72 -6.32 19.29
CA ALA A 569 20.94 -5.29 18.29
C ALA A 569 21.54 -5.96 17.06
N ILE A 570 21.00 -5.64 15.89
CA ILE A 570 21.49 -6.08 14.60
C ILE A 570 22.26 -4.91 14.00
N THR A 571 23.57 -5.07 13.86
CA THR A 571 24.43 -4.15 13.12
C THR A 571 24.50 -4.60 11.68
N VAL A 572 24.16 -3.70 10.76
CA VAL A 572 24.14 -3.93 9.32
C VAL A 572 25.29 -3.16 8.68
N HIS A 573 26.15 -3.84 7.92
CA HIS A 573 27.21 -3.22 7.13
C HIS A 573 27.00 -3.49 5.64
N ALA A 574 26.98 -2.42 4.84
CA ALA A 574 26.93 -2.49 3.39
C ALA A 574 27.54 -1.22 2.77
N GLY A 575 28.31 -1.35 1.69
CA GLY A 575 28.86 -0.19 0.95
C GLY A 575 29.71 0.76 1.80
N GLY A 576 30.42 0.25 2.83
CA GLY A 576 31.20 1.06 3.76
C GLY A 576 30.37 1.89 4.75
N LYS A 577 29.05 1.63 4.83
CA LYS A 577 28.13 2.27 5.77
C LYS A 577 27.65 1.26 6.80
N THR A 578 27.21 1.79 7.93
CA THR A 578 26.67 1.03 9.05
C THR A 578 25.32 1.60 9.44
N MET A 579 24.38 0.72 9.79
CA MET A 579 23.15 1.10 10.49
C MET A 579 22.77 0.02 11.51
N HIS A 580 21.84 0.34 12.40
CA HIS A 580 21.41 -0.56 13.46
C HIS A 580 19.89 -0.71 13.49
N LEU A 581 19.42 -1.91 13.81
CA LEU A 581 18.02 -2.20 14.14
C LEU A 581 17.94 -3.19 15.31
N ALA A 582 16.78 -3.37 15.91
CA ALA A 582 16.58 -4.36 16.98
C ALA A 582 15.88 -5.63 16.48
N ALA A 583 16.15 -6.76 17.13
CA ALA A 583 15.25 -7.91 17.15
C ALA A 583 14.91 -8.26 18.60
N SER A 584 13.63 -8.53 18.86
CA SER A 584 13.13 -8.93 20.18
C SER A 584 12.26 -10.16 20.05
N VAL A 585 12.43 -11.11 20.95
CA VAL A 585 11.69 -12.37 21.01
C VAL A 585 10.93 -12.46 22.32
N GLY A 586 9.65 -12.85 22.25
CA GLY A 586 8.78 -13.02 23.40
C GLY A 586 8.37 -11.70 24.04
N THR A 587 7.47 -11.81 25.01
CA THR A 587 6.97 -10.69 25.81
C THR A 587 6.80 -11.11 27.26
N GLU A 588 7.01 -10.19 28.19
CA GLU A 588 6.70 -10.35 29.60
C GLU A 588 5.44 -9.53 29.94
N ALA A 589 4.42 -10.18 30.51
CA ALA A 589 3.22 -9.47 30.96
C ALA A 589 3.49 -8.76 32.29
N LYS A 590 3.40 -7.43 32.28
CA LYS A 590 3.53 -6.56 33.46
C LYS A 590 2.16 -6.00 33.82
N VAL A 591 1.66 -6.32 35.01
CA VAL A 591 0.40 -5.74 35.52
C VAL A 591 0.63 -4.26 35.80
N ALA A 592 -0.03 -3.41 35.02
CA ALA A 592 0.03 -1.96 35.12
C ALA A 592 -0.96 -1.42 36.16
N ALA A 593 -2.15 -2.02 36.24
CA ALA A 593 -3.12 -1.73 37.29
C ALA A 593 -3.94 -3.00 37.62
N PRO A 594 -4.12 -3.37 38.89
CA PRO A 594 -4.93 -4.54 39.27
C PRO A 594 -6.44 -4.34 39.01
N LEU A 595 -6.87 -3.08 38.88
CA LEU A 595 -8.26 -2.66 38.76
C LEU A 595 -9.13 -3.22 39.91
N ALA A 596 -8.69 -3.06 41.16
CA ALA A 596 -9.33 -3.66 42.33
C ALA A 596 -10.51 -2.87 42.93
N GLY A 597 -11.00 -1.84 42.22
CA GLY A 597 -12.06 -0.94 42.68
C GLY A 597 -11.96 0.44 42.02
N PRO A 598 -12.89 1.37 42.35
CA PRO A 598 -12.99 2.68 41.68
C PRO A 598 -11.92 3.69 42.07
N GLU A 599 -11.11 3.42 43.10
CA GLU A 599 -10.04 4.33 43.54
C GLU A 599 -9.03 4.58 42.42
N GLY A 600 -8.76 5.86 42.13
CA GLY A 600 -7.87 6.27 41.03
C GLY A 600 -8.52 6.28 39.65
N TRP A 601 -9.82 6.01 39.55
CA TRP A 601 -10.58 6.00 38.30
C TRP A 601 -11.81 6.89 38.38
N SER A 602 -12.26 7.41 37.24
CA SER A 602 -13.51 8.18 37.15
C SER A 602 -14.30 7.79 35.91
N ALA A 603 -15.63 7.77 36.02
CA ALA A 603 -16.51 7.54 34.89
C ALA A 603 -16.91 8.86 34.21
N THR A 604 -16.86 8.88 32.88
CA THR A 604 -17.51 9.92 32.07
C THR A 604 -18.29 9.26 30.93
N VAL A 605 -19.15 10.03 30.26
CA VAL A 605 -20.02 9.52 29.19
C VAL A 605 -19.98 10.43 27.97
N TYR A 606 -20.31 9.86 26.81
CA TYR A 606 -20.66 10.63 25.62
C TYR A 606 -21.75 9.91 24.80
N PRO A 607 -22.76 10.62 24.27
CA PRO A 607 -23.18 11.96 24.66
C PRO A 607 -23.83 11.95 26.06
N ALA A 608 -24.15 13.12 26.61
CA ALA A 608 -24.62 13.27 28.00
C ALA A 608 -25.88 12.48 28.40
N VAL A 609 -26.64 11.94 27.43
CA VAL A 609 -27.82 11.08 27.67
C VAL A 609 -27.46 9.66 28.13
N VAL A 610 -26.22 9.22 27.88
CA VAL A 610 -25.67 7.91 28.28
C VAL A 610 -25.39 7.89 29.79
N GLY A 611 -25.34 6.70 30.40
CA GLY A 611 -24.97 6.54 31.82
C GLY A 611 -23.68 5.73 32.00
N ALA A 612 -22.88 6.09 33.01
CA ALA A 612 -21.73 5.31 33.48
C ALA A 612 -21.51 5.53 34.98
N ALA A 613 -21.26 4.47 35.73
CA ALA A 613 -20.89 4.52 37.14
C ALA A 613 -19.82 3.46 37.45
N LEU A 614 -18.87 3.82 38.31
CA LEU A 614 -17.83 2.89 38.78
C LEU A 614 -18.15 2.39 40.18
N SER A 615 -17.98 1.10 40.40
CA SER A 615 -18.14 0.46 41.71
C SER A 615 -17.11 -0.65 41.93
N SER A 616 -16.98 -1.13 43.16
CA SER A 616 -16.23 -2.35 43.45
C SER A 616 -17.13 -3.57 43.23
N ALA A 617 -16.58 -4.62 42.60
CA ALA A 617 -17.25 -5.92 42.43
C ALA A 617 -16.32 -7.07 42.80
N ASP A 618 -16.84 -8.29 42.81
CA ASP A 618 -16.02 -9.49 42.98
C ASP A 618 -15.15 -9.70 41.74
N GLY A 619 -13.86 -9.80 42.00
CA GLY A 619 -12.82 -9.94 40.99
C GLY A 619 -12.52 -11.41 40.67
N ARG A 620 -11.62 -11.60 39.70
CA ARG A 620 -11.11 -12.92 39.33
C ARG A 620 -10.40 -13.57 40.52
N ASN A 621 -10.49 -14.88 40.65
CA ASN A 621 -9.85 -15.69 41.70
C ASN A 621 -10.19 -15.26 43.14
N GLY A 622 -11.38 -14.70 43.38
CA GLY A 622 -11.82 -14.27 44.71
C GLY A 622 -11.26 -12.92 45.18
N GLY A 623 -10.60 -12.16 44.30
CA GLY A 623 -10.14 -10.79 44.56
C GLY A 623 -11.25 -9.74 44.43
N LYS A 624 -10.87 -8.46 44.31
CA LYS A 624 -11.77 -7.36 43.95
C LYS A 624 -11.53 -6.90 42.52
N GLY A 625 -12.59 -6.43 41.86
CA GLY A 625 -12.56 -5.91 40.48
C GLY A 625 -13.24 -4.55 40.36
N LEU A 626 -12.88 -3.81 39.32
CA LEU A 626 -13.47 -2.52 38.97
C LEU A 626 -14.68 -2.79 38.09
N ALA A 627 -15.87 -2.49 38.60
CA ALA A 627 -17.09 -2.57 37.83
C ALA A 627 -17.40 -1.24 37.12
N LEU A 628 -17.80 -1.34 35.85
CA LEU A 628 -18.44 -0.29 35.08
C LEU A 628 -19.89 -0.70 34.83
N ASP A 629 -20.81 -0.05 35.54
CA ASP A 629 -22.23 -0.07 35.23
C ASP A 629 -22.47 0.98 34.14
N TYR A 630 -22.99 0.57 32.98
CA TYR A 630 -23.14 1.45 31.81
C TYR A 630 -24.55 1.38 31.22
N ARG A 631 -25.00 2.49 30.62
CA ARG A 631 -26.27 2.59 29.90
C ARG A 631 -26.07 3.26 28.55
N LEU A 632 -25.86 2.47 27.51
CA LEU A 632 -25.68 2.92 26.12
C LEU A 632 -27.05 3.01 25.41
N THR A 633 -27.99 3.73 26.02
CA THR A 633 -29.35 3.95 25.50
C THR A 633 -29.68 5.43 25.28
N GLY A 634 -30.77 5.73 24.59
CA GLY A 634 -31.38 7.07 24.55
C GLY A 634 -30.97 7.97 23.37
N THR A 635 -30.12 7.50 22.47
CA THR A 635 -29.78 8.18 21.20
C THR A 635 -29.28 7.17 20.16
N THR A 636 -29.41 7.47 18.87
CA THR A 636 -28.85 6.66 17.77
C THR A 636 -27.42 7.06 17.38
N ALA A 637 -26.86 8.11 18.00
CA ALA A 637 -25.46 8.50 17.82
C ALA A 637 -24.50 7.52 18.53
N THR A 638 -23.20 7.59 18.26
CA THR A 638 -22.18 6.84 19.01
C THR A 638 -22.30 7.10 20.50
N ARG A 639 -22.45 6.04 21.29
CA ARG A 639 -22.59 6.08 22.75
C ARG A 639 -21.37 5.44 23.39
N ALA A 640 -20.77 6.10 24.37
CA ALA A 640 -19.58 5.62 25.05
C ALA A 640 -19.66 5.86 26.56
N ALA A 641 -19.20 4.87 27.33
CA ALA A 641 -18.99 4.91 28.77
C ALA A 641 -17.49 4.75 29.05
N TYR A 642 -16.86 5.82 29.53
CA TYR A 642 -15.42 5.91 29.73
C TYR A 642 -15.01 5.62 31.17
N VAL A 643 -13.90 4.91 31.32
CA VAL A 643 -13.15 4.74 32.57
C VAL A 643 -11.83 5.50 32.41
N ASN A 644 -11.73 6.66 33.06
CA ASN A 644 -10.58 7.55 32.97
C ASN A 644 -9.64 7.32 34.15
N ALA A 645 -8.36 7.16 33.86
CA ALA A 645 -7.33 7.11 34.90
C ALA A 645 -7.12 8.52 35.48
N ALA A 646 -7.16 8.65 36.82
CA ALA A 646 -6.86 9.92 37.48
C ALA A 646 -5.41 10.38 37.23
N ASN A 647 -4.49 9.42 37.15
CA ASN A 647 -3.11 9.60 36.73
C ASN A 647 -2.87 8.71 35.50
N PRO A 648 -2.60 9.28 34.31
CA PRO A 648 -2.28 8.49 33.12
C PRO A 648 -1.15 7.49 33.38
N ILE A 649 -1.35 6.25 32.98
CA ILE A 649 -0.45 5.13 33.28
C ILE A 649 0.65 5.07 32.21
N PRO A 650 1.94 5.23 32.54
CA PRO A 650 3.02 5.13 31.57
C PRO A 650 3.03 3.75 30.91
N VAL A 651 3.08 3.72 29.58
CA VAL A 651 3.28 2.50 28.80
C VAL A 651 4.79 2.22 28.76
N PRO A 652 5.27 1.09 29.29
CA PRO A 652 6.69 0.76 29.26
C PRO A 652 7.25 0.71 27.83
N ALA A 653 8.49 1.17 27.65
CA ALA A 653 9.19 1.01 26.38
C ALA A 653 9.27 -0.47 25.99
N GLY A 654 9.03 -0.78 24.71
CA GLY A 654 8.97 -2.16 24.21
C GLY A 654 7.61 -2.86 24.39
N THR A 655 6.56 -2.19 24.87
CA THR A 655 5.20 -2.77 24.93
C THR A 655 4.71 -3.14 23.53
N GLN A 656 4.42 -4.42 23.31
CA GLN A 656 3.85 -4.94 22.07
C GLN A 656 2.33 -5.12 22.16
N LYS A 657 1.78 -5.39 23.35
CA LYS A 657 0.33 -5.51 23.56
C LYS A 657 -0.13 -4.91 24.88
N ILE A 658 -1.39 -4.52 24.91
CA ILE A 658 -2.13 -4.13 26.12
C ILE A 658 -3.17 -5.20 26.37
N GLY A 659 -3.30 -5.69 27.59
CA GLY A 659 -4.26 -6.71 27.96
C GLY A 659 -5.07 -6.35 29.20
N MET A 660 -6.19 -7.05 29.39
CA MET A 660 -6.96 -7.03 30.65
C MET A 660 -7.89 -8.23 30.74
N TRP A 661 -8.25 -8.62 31.96
CA TRP A 661 -9.35 -9.55 32.19
C TRP A 661 -10.67 -8.79 32.24
N ILE A 662 -11.66 -9.30 31.50
CA ILE A 662 -13.02 -8.75 31.45
C ILE A 662 -14.02 -9.85 31.82
N ASN A 663 -14.80 -9.61 32.87
CA ASN A 663 -16.01 -10.36 33.15
C ASN A 663 -17.14 -9.79 32.30
N GLY A 664 -17.49 -10.50 31.23
CA GLY A 664 -18.46 -10.04 30.24
C GLY A 664 -19.90 -10.22 30.70
N ASP A 665 -20.79 -9.39 30.16
CA ASP A 665 -22.25 -9.44 30.37
C ASP A 665 -23.02 -9.98 29.15
N GLY A 666 -22.32 -10.35 28.08
CA GLY A 666 -22.89 -10.88 26.84
C GLY A 666 -23.66 -9.86 26.00
N LYS A 667 -23.57 -8.55 26.29
CA LYS A 667 -24.36 -7.52 25.59
C LYS A 667 -23.71 -6.98 24.32
N GLY A 668 -22.45 -7.32 24.05
CA GLY A 668 -21.76 -7.01 22.79
C GLY A 668 -21.04 -5.66 22.76
N ALA A 669 -20.79 -5.03 23.91
CA ALA A 669 -20.05 -3.77 23.97
C ALA A 669 -18.65 -3.87 23.35
N TRP A 670 -18.25 -2.88 22.55
CA TRP A 670 -16.89 -2.77 22.02
C TRP A 670 -16.00 -2.08 23.04
N ILE A 671 -14.90 -2.74 23.43
CA ILE A 671 -13.92 -2.22 24.39
C ILE A 671 -12.70 -1.66 23.68
N ARG A 672 -12.36 -0.41 24.02
CA ARG A 672 -11.24 0.34 23.43
C ARG A 672 -10.39 0.98 24.52
N ALA A 673 -9.13 1.28 24.24
CA ALA A 673 -8.24 2.06 25.10
C ALA A 673 -7.57 3.20 24.34
N GLU A 674 -7.28 4.29 25.05
CA GLU A 674 -6.63 5.49 24.52
C GLU A 674 -5.25 5.68 25.15
N LEU A 675 -4.26 5.71 24.27
CA LEU A 675 -2.89 6.09 24.56
C LEU A 675 -2.68 7.55 24.17
N ARG A 676 -1.86 8.28 24.93
CA ARG A 676 -1.41 9.62 24.57
C ARG A 676 0.10 9.74 24.63
N ASP A 677 0.69 10.47 23.70
CA ASP A 677 2.11 10.79 23.71
C ASP A 677 2.45 11.97 24.64
N GLY A 678 3.73 12.36 24.66
CA GLY A 678 4.22 13.54 25.38
C GLY A 678 3.68 14.88 24.86
N ALA A 679 3.23 14.94 23.60
CA ALA A 679 2.53 16.07 22.99
C ALA A 679 1.00 16.02 23.22
N ASN A 680 0.51 15.02 23.96
CA ASN A 680 -0.89 14.76 24.27
C ASN A 680 -1.76 14.32 23.06
N THR A 681 -1.14 13.83 21.97
CA THR A 681 -1.82 13.26 20.81
C THR A 681 -2.39 11.89 21.14
N ALA A 682 -3.65 11.62 20.79
CA ALA A 682 -4.31 10.35 21.10
C ALA A 682 -4.05 9.26 20.04
N SER A 683 -3.88 8.02 20.50
CA SER A 683 -3.86 6.79 19.69
C SER A 683 -4.83 5.78 20.31
N ILE A 684 -5.73 5.20 19.51
CA ILE A 684 -6.75 4.28 20.00
C ILE A 684 -6.39 2.84 19.66
N VAL A 685 -6.57 1.94 20.63
CA VAL A 685 -6.41 0.49 20.45
C VAL A 685 -7.71 -0.23 20.78
N ASP A 686 -8.06 -1.25 19.98
CA ASP A 686 -9.27 -2.05 20.18
C ASP A 686 -8.94 -3.31 20.98
N LEU A 687 -9.40 -3.36 22.24
CA LEU A 687 -9.18 -4.50 23.15
C LEU A 687 -10.11 -5.68 22.84
N SER A 688 -11.37 -5.40 22.50
CA SER A 688 -12.31 -6.40 22.00
C SER A 688 -13.43 -5.72 21.24
N ARG A 689 -13.69 -6.12 19.98
CA ARG A 689 -14.75 -5.52 19.15
C ARG A 689 -16.17 -5.87 19.59
N SER A 690 -16.35 -6.85 20.46
CA SER A 690 -17.64 -7.24 21.02
C SER A 690 -17.42 -8.05 22.29
N VAL A 691 -18.10 -7.72 23.38
CA VAL A 691 -18.19 -8.55 24.60
C VAL A 691 -19.50 -9.35 24.55
N ASP A 692 -19.53 -10.39 23.71
CA ASP A 692 -20.67 -11.29 23.50
C ASP A 692 -20.64 -12.54 24.41
N TRP A 693 -19.69 -12.59 25.34
CA TRP A 693 -19.56 -13.67 26.32
C TRP A 693 -19.97 -13.23 27.71
N THR A 694 -20.31 -14.21 28.54
CA THR A 694 -20.44 -14.07 29.99
C THR A 694 -19.25 -14.71 30.70
N GLY A 695 -18.79 -14.12 31.81
CA GLY A 695 -17.66 -14.66 32.59
C GLY A 695 -16.32 -14.03 32.21
N TRP A 696 -15.26 -14.45 32.92
CA TRP A 696 -13.91 -13.91 32.76
C TRP A 696 -13.21 -14.39 31.49
N ARG A 697 -12.78 -13.46 30.64
CA ARG A 697 -11.91 -13.69 29.48
C ARG A 697 -10.79 -12.67 29.47
N TYR A 698 -9.57 -13.10 29.16
CA TYR A 698 -8.45 -12.19 28.93
C TYR A 698 -8.49 -11.71 27.49
N VAL A 699 -8.44 -10.40 27.30
CA VAL A 699 -8.43 -9.76 25.99
C VAL A 699 -7.11 -9.01 25.82
N THR A 700 -6.63 -8.90 24.58
CA THR A 700 -5.40 -8.16 24.27
C THR A 700 -5.54 -7.37 22.98
N ALA A 701 -4.82 -6.25 22.88
CA ALA A 701 -4.68 -5.43 21.69
C ALA A 701 -3.20 -5.21 21.38
N VAL A 702 -2.82 -5.29 20.10
CA VAL A 702 -1.47 -4.93 19.66
C VAL A 702 -1.28 -3.42 19.75
N VAL A 703 -0.17 -2.97 20.32
CA VAL A 703 0.25 -1.57 20.30
C VAL A 703 0.83 -1.27 18.91
N PRO A 704 0.34 -0.24 18.20
CA PRO A 704 0.89 0.15 16.91
C PRO A 704 2.40 0.40 16.98
N ALA A 705 3.15 -0.13 16.01
CA ALA A 705 4.57 0.16 15.90
C ALA A 705 4.80 1.65 15.55
N GLY A 706 5.89 2.24 16.05
CA GLY A 706 6.28 3.62 15.72
C GLY A 706 5.61 4.72 16.54
N LEU A 707 4.86 4.39 17.60
CA LEU A 707 4.38 5.40 18.55
C LEU A 707 5.56 6.17 19.17
N PRO A 708 5.43 7.49 19.43
CA PRO A 708 6.49 8.28 20.05
C PRO A 708 6.75 7.81 21.49
N ASP A 709 7.98 8.02 21.97
CA ASP A 709 8.34 7.70 23.35
C ASP A 709 7.44 8.43 24.37
N GLY A 710 7.31 7.83 25.56
CA GLY A 710 6.53 8.43 26.65
C GLY A 710 5.01 8.25 26.52
N GLN A 711 4.54 7.24 25.77
CA GLN A 711 3.13 6.86 25.73
C GLN A 711 2.56 6.65 27.13
N ARG A 712 1.31 7.10 27.32
CA ARG A 712 0.54 6.92 28.56
C ARG A 712 -0.88 6.49 28.25
N LEU A 713 -1.36 5.44 28.90
CA LEU A 713 -2.77 5.04 28.86
C LEU A 713 -3.58 6.03 29.71
N THR A 714 -4.53 6.69 29.08
CA THR A 714 -5.35 7.72 29.74
C THR A 714 -6.74 7.21 30.11
N ARG A 715 -7.33 6.34 29.27
CA ARG A 715 -8.66 5.79 29.49
C ARG A 715 -8.87 4.49 28.73
N PHE A 716 -9.84 3.70 29.17
CA PHE A 716 -10.46 2.63 28.40
C PHE A 716 -11.98 2.75 28.53
N TYR A 717 -12.72 2.24 27.55
CA TYR A 717 -14.14 2.53 27.45
C TYR A 717 -14.92 1.48 26.67
N ALA A 718 -16.21 1.38 26.99
CA ALA A 718 -17.21 0.64 26.24
C ALA A 718 -17.93 1.58 25.27
N VAL A 719 -18.06 1.19 24.00
CA VAL A 719 -18.71 1.99 22.95
C VAL A 719 -19.69 1.15 22.12
N GLU A 720 -20.74 1.79 21.62
CA GLU A 720 -21.71 1.24 20.66
C GLU A 720 -22.04 2.28 19.59
N THR A 721 -21.82 1.91 18.32
CA THR A 721 -21.98 2.79 17.15
C THR A 721 -23.11 2.36 16.23
N VAL A 722 -23.70 1.18 16.44
CA VAL A 722 -24.88 0.70 15.71
C VAL A 722 -26.14 1.33 16.30
N ALA A 723 -26.81 2.16 15.50
CA ALA A 723 -27.97 2.94 15.91
C ALA A 723 -29.08 2.12 16.62
N ASP A 724 -29.37 0.91 16.13
CA ASP A 724 -30.47 0.07 16.61
C ASP A 724 -30.12 -0.78 17.84
N LYS A 725 -28.83 -0.87 18.21
CA LYS A 725 -28.40 -1.62 19.40
C LYS A 725 -28.41 -0.71 20.61
N GLN A 726 -29.39 -0.88 21.50
CA GLN A 726 -29.60 -0.05 22.69
C GLN A 726 -29.66 -0.97 23.91
N TYR A 727 -28.70 -0.85 24.84
CA TYR A 727 -28.64 -1.72 26.01
C TYR A 727 -27.89 -1.08 27.18
N GLU A 728 -28.09 -1.66 28.35
CA GLU A 728 -27.37 -1.38 29.58
C GLU A 728 -26.83 -2.67 30.16
N GLY A 729 -25.77 -2.56 30.94
CA GLY A 729 -25.05 -3.73 31.42
C GLY A 729 -23.99 -3.37 32.45
N LYS A 730 -23.20 -4.39 32.80
CA LYS A 730 -22.17 -4.30 33.82
C LYS A 730 -20.97 -5.14 33.41
N LEU A 731 -19.83 -4.48 33.22
CA LEU A 731 -18.54 -5.14 33.00
C LEU A 731 -17.71 -5.05 34.27
N VAL A 732 -16.94 -6.11 34.57
CA VAL A 732 -15.95 -6.06 35.65
C VAL A 732 -14.56 -6.31 35.07
N PHE A 733 -13.60 -5.47 35.44
CA PHE A 733 -12.24 -5.49 34.93
C PHE A 733 -11.24 -5.90 36.02
N ASN A 734 -10.23 -6.69 35.66
CA ASN A 734 -9.08 -7.00 36.49
C ASN A 734 -7.78 -7.01 35.66
N ASP A 735 -6.67 -6.70 36.33
CA ASP A 735 -5.29 -6.79 35.80
C ASP A 735 -5.12 -6.19 34.39
N LEU A 736 -5.19 -4.86 34.29
CA LEU A 736 -4.66 -4.15 33.12
C LEU A 736 -3.16 -4.45 33.01
N THR A 737 -2.73 -5.01 31.88
CA THR A 737 -1.38 -5.50 31.64
C THR A 737 -0.75 -4.87 30.40
N PHE A 738 0.57 -4.75 30.43
CA PHE A 738 1.41 -4.47 29.26
C PHE A 738 2.27 -5.69 28.96
N GLU A 739 2.19 -6.23 27.74
CA GLU A 739 3.10 -7.27 27.27
C GLU A 739 4.33 -6.61 26.66
N VAL A 740 5.41 -6.58 27.44
CA VAL A 740 6.63 -5.83 27.13
C VAL A 740 7.68 -6.77 26.56
N ALA A 741 8.14 -6.47 25.35
CA ALA A 741 9.25 -7.18 24.75
C ALA A 741 10.54 -6.84 25.48
N PRO A 742 11.47 -7.81 25.61
CA PRO A 742 12.83 -7.50 26.00
C PRO A 742 13.40 -6.42 25.07
N THR A 743 14.08 -5.42 25.64
CA THR A 743 14.74 -4.35 24.89
C THR A 743 16.25 -4.53 24.94
N THR A 744 16.92 -4.02 23.92
CA THR A 744 18.39 -3.94 23.86
C THR A 744 18.79 -2.52 23.52
N ALA A 745 19.96 -2.09 23.95
CA ALA A 745 20.50 -0.79 23.57
C ALA A 745 20.92 -0.86 22.08
N VAL A 746 20.20 -0.14 21.22
CA VAL A 746 20.55 0.01 19.82
C VAL A 746 21.37 1.29 19.68
N PRO A 747 22.59 1.24 19.10
CA PRO A 747 23.36 2.45 18.82
C PRO A 747 22.55 3.42 17.95
N HIS A 748 22.64 4.71 18.27
CA HIS A 748 21.97 5.75 17.48
C HIS A 748 22.72 6.00 16.17
N ASP A 749 22.04 5.79 15.05
CA ASP A 749 22.57 6.16 13.73
C ASP A 749 22.45 7.67 13.52
N PRO A 750 23.55 8.42 13.28
CA PRO A 750 23.47 9.85 13.05
C PRO A 750 22.67 10.15 11.79
N ALA A 751 21.76 11.13 11.87
CA ALA A 751 21.09 11.65 10.69
C ALA A 751 22.13 12.25 9.72
N VAL A 752 21.93 12.02 8.42
CA VAL A 752 22.75 12.64 7.37
C VAL A 752 22.00 13.90 6.90
N PRO A 753 22.52 15.11 7.18
CA PRO A 753 21.92 16.36 6.71
C PRO A 753 21.80 16.39 5.18
N ASP A 754 20.69 16.91 4.65
CA ASP A 754 20.60 17.18 3.23
C ASP A 754 21.40 18.45 2.87
N PRO A 755 22.29 18.40 1.85
CA PRO A 755 23.14 19.53 1.48
C PRO A 755 22.38 20.74 0.91
N ALA A 756 21.11 20.59 0.50
CA ALA A 756 20.29 21.73 0.09
C ALA A 756 19.94 22.64 1.27
N LEU A 757 19.96 22.15 2.52
CA LEU A 757 19.86 23.02 3.68
C LEU A 757 21.20 23.72 3.93
N VAL A 758 21.16 25.05 3.98
CA VAL A 758 22.29 25.88 4.36
C VAL A 758 22.45 25.86 5.88
N ALA A 759 23.18 24.87 6.40
CA ALA A 759 23.48 24.80 7.83
C ALA A 759 24.44 25.93 8.28
N ASN A 760 25.43 26.26 7.45
CA ASN A 760 26.33 27.40 7.65
C ASN A 760 26.42 28.29 6.40
N GLY A 761 26.11 29.58 6.54
CA GLY A 761 26.17 30.58 5.47
C GLY A 761 24.81 31.18 5.14
N THR A 762 24.72 31.84 3.99
CA THR A 762 23.46 32.41 3.50
C THR A 762 23.19 31.99 2.05
N LEU A 763 21.93 32.04 1.64
CA LEU A 763 21.47 31.88 0.26
C LEU A 763 22.11 32.93 -0.65
N GLY A 764 22.26 32.57 -1.92
CA GLY A 764 22.90 33.41 -2.92
C GLY A 764 22.11 34.67 -3.28
N LYS A 765 22.66 35.48 -4.19
CA LYS A 765 22.02 36.71 -4.70
C LYS A 765 21.06 36.49 -5.88
N GLY A 766 21.10 35.33 -6.55
CA GLY A 766 20.26 34.98 -7.71
C GLY A 766 19.07 34.08 -7.38
N GLY A 767 18.30 33.66 -8.40
CA GLY A 767 17.16 32.76 -8.25
C GLY A 767 15.92 33.38 -7.62
N LEU A 768 14.81 32.62 -7.66
CA LEU A 768 13.55 32.96 -6.99
C LEU A 768 13.67 32.70 -5.49
N LYS A 769 13.29 33.66 -4.64
CA LYS A 769 13.25 33.53 -3.18
C LYS A 769 11.83 33.47 -2.65
N ILE A 770 11.51 32.41 -1.92
CA ILE A 770 10.19 32.15 -1.33
C ILE A 770 10.34 32.09 0.18
N ALA A 771 9.65 32.95 0.92
CA ALA A 771 9.54 32.79 2.37
C ALA A 771 8.28 31.96 2.70
N VAL A 772 8.46 30.85 3.41
CA VAL A 772 7.39 29.91 3.76
C VAL A 772 7.03 30.07 5.24
N VAL A 773 5.75 30.35 5.50
CA VAL A 773 5.16 30.55 6.83
C VAL A 773 3.95 29.62 6.95
N SER A 774 3.78 28.93 8.07
CA SER A 774 2.65 28.00 8.26
C SER A 774 2.36 27.76 9.74
N ASP A 775 1.23 27.11 10.04
CA ASP A 775 0.92 26.59 11.38
C ASP A 775 0.99 27.68 12.47
N ALA A 776 0.43 28.85 12.16
CA ALA A 776 0.26 29.93 13.11
C ALA A 776 -0.92 29.65 14.06
N GLN A 777 -1.98 29.03 13.54
CA GLN A 777 -3.17 28.56 14.25
C GLN A 777 -3.75 29.58 15.24
N PHE A 778 -3.92 30.84 14.84
CA PHE A 778 -4.61 31.83 15.69
C PHE A 778 -6.13 31.79 15.50
N THR A 779 -6.86 32.40 16.43
CA THR A 779 -8.32 32.58 16.38
C THR A 779 -8.71 34.05 16.50
N ALA A 780 -9.87 34.40 15.95
CA ALA A 780 -10.48 35.72 16.10
C ALA A 780 -10.97 36.02 17.53
N ASP A 781 -11.06 35.01 18.40
CA ASP A 781 -11.44 35.17 19.81
C ASP A 781 -10.30 35.84 20.62
N ALA A 782 -9.05 35.75 20.13
CA ALA A 782 -7.87 36.37 20.72
C ALA A 782 -7.08 37.18 19.68
N PRO A 783 -7.66 38.28 19.13
CA PRO A 783 -7.09 39.01 18.01
C PRO A 783 -5.77 39.72 18.34
N ASP A 784 -5.49 39.95 19.62
CA ASP A 784 -4.23 40.49 20.14
C ASP A 784 -3.44 39.45 20.97
N GLY A 785 -3.79 38.16 20.81
CA GLY A 785 -3.19 37.06 21.54
C GLY A 785 -1.76 36.71 21.08
N PRO A 786 -1.05 35.85 21.84
CA PRO A 786 0.33 35.49 21.56
C PRO A 786 0.53 34.85 20.18
N LEU A 787 -0.41 34.04 19.70
CA LEU A 787 -0.32 33.40 18.37
C LEU A 787 -0.41 34.43 17.23
N VAL A 788 -1.25 35.46 17.35
CA VAL A 788 -1.29 36.57 16.39
C VAL A 788 0.01 37.37 16.41
N ALA A 789 0.58 37.61 17.60
CA ALA A 789 1.86 38.29 17.72
C ALA A 789 3.01 37.51 17.06
N GLN A 790 3.06 36.19 17.25
CA GLN A 790 4.05 35.31 16.60
C GLN A 790 3.83 35.26 15.08
N ALA A 791 2.58 35.15 14.60
CA ALA A 791 2.28 35.19 13.17
C ALA A 791 2.76 36.49 12.50
N ARG A 792 2.47 37.65 13.12
CA ARG A 792 2.95 38.95 12.63
C ARG A 792 4.46 39.06 12.66
N ARG A 793 5.11 38.54 13.70
CA ARG A 793 6.58 38.49 13.79
C ARG A 793 7.16 37.70 12.61
N ALA A 794 6.68 36.49 12.37
CA ALA A 794 7.15 35.64 11.28
C ALA A 794 6.99 36.34 9.90
N LEU A 795 5.84 36.96 9.64
CA LEU A 795 5.62 37.71 8.40
C LEU A 795 6.56 38.92 8.25
N ARG A 796 6.81 39.68 9.33
CA ARG A 796 7.73 40.82 9.30
C ARG A 796 9.18 40.40 9.07
N GLU A 797 9.62 39.34 9.74
CA GLU A 797 10.95 38.76 9.55
C GLU A 797 11.11 38.20 8.12
N ALA A 798 10.09 37.52 7.60
CA ALA A 798 10.03 37.06 6.22
C ALA A 798 10.19 38.24 5.24
N VAL A 799 9.41 39.31 5.39
CA VAL A 799 9.54 40.52 4.55
C VAL A 799 10.93 41.16 4.68
N ALA A 800 11.50 41.22 5.89
CA ALA A 800 12.82 41.80 6.14
C ALA A 800 13.95 41.03 5.43
N ALA A 801 13.76 39.74 5.16
CA ALA A 801 14.69 38.93 4.38
C ALA A 801 14.61 39.16 2.85
N LYS A 802 13.71 40.04 2.40
CA LYS A 802 13.52 40.44 0.99
C LYS A 802 13.28 39.26 0.03
N PRO A 803 12.26 38.42 0.28
CA PRO A 803 11.86 37.38 -0.64
C PRO A 803 11.16 38.00 -1.87
N ASP A 804 11.09 37.24 -2.96
CA ASP A 804 10.30 37.61 -4.13
C ASP A 804 8.81 37.32 -3.91
N LEU A 805 8.47 36.35 -3.05
CA LEU A 805 7.11 36.06 -2.60
C LEU A 805 7.06 35.42 -1.20
N VAL A 806 5.92 35.59 -0.53
CA VAL A 806 5.59 34.88 0.72
C VAL A 806 4.54 33.80 0.43
N LEU A 807 4.83 32.58 0.85
CA LEU A 807 3.90 31.45 0.78
C LEU A 807 3.39 31.13 2.18
N ILE A 808 2.09 31.34 2.40
CA ILE A 808 1.38 30.88 3.59
C ILE A 808 0.92 29.45 3.32
N ASN A 809 1.58 28.46 3.92
CA ASN A 809 1.39 27.05 3.58
C ASN A 809 0.49 26.32 4.59
N GLY A 810 -0.75 26.79 4.73
CA GLY A 810 -1.79 26.20 5.57
C GLY A 810 -1.66 26.45 7.07
N ASP A 811 -2.75 26.15 7.77
CA ASP A 811 -2.93 26.28 9.22
C ASP A 811 -2.55 27.67 9.76
N PHE A 812 -2.87 28.73 9.01
CA PHE A 812 -2.69 30.09 9.49
C PHE A 812 -3.73 30.43 10.57
N VAL A 813 -4.96 29.94 10.38
CA VAL A 813 -6.05 30.01 11.36
C VAL A 813 -6.29 28.63 12.00
N ASP A 814 -6.86 28.59 13.20
CA ASP A 814 -7.09 27.33 13.93
C ASP A 814 -8.44 26.66 13.65
N ARG A 815 -9.52 27.41 13.38
CA ARG A 815 -10.88 26.81 13.31
C ARG A 815 -11.56 26.92 11.95
N GLY A 816 -10.93 27.60 10.98
CA GLY A 816 -11.52 27.82 9.65
C GLY A 816 -12.85 28.56 9.65
N THR A 817 -13.15 29.35 10.69
CA THR A 817 -14.40 30.12 10.76
C THR A 817 -14.29 31.43 9.98
N ALA A 818 -15.42 31.98 9.52
CA ALA A 818 -15.43 33.26 8.81
C ALA A 818 -14.77 34.42 9.61
N PRO A 819 -15.01 34.58 10.94
CA PRO A 819 -14.27 35.57 11.74
C PRO A 819 -12.76 35.37 11.76
N ASP A 820 -12.28 34.11 11.84
CA ASP A 820 -10.85 33.82 11.81
C ASP A 820 -10.23 34.26 10.48
N PHE A 821 -10.92 34.04 9.35
CA PHE A 821 -10.47 34.49 8.03
C PHE A 821 -10.52 36.01 7.83
N VAL A 822 -11.47 36.71 8.45
CA VAL A 822 -11.47 38.18 8.49
C VAL A 822 -10.23 38.69 9.20
N LEU A 823 -9.87 38.10 10.35
CA LEU A 823 -8.64 38.44 11.06
C LEU A 823 -7.39 38.10 10.23
N ALA A 824 -7.35 36.92 9.60
CA ALA A 824 -6.25 36.52 8.73
C ALA A 824 -6.04 37.51 7.58
N ARG A 825 -7.12 37.91 6.89
CA ARG A 825 -7.07 38.91 5.81
C ARG A 825 -6.53 40.25 6.33
N LYS A 826 -6.98 40.70 7.50
CA LYS A 826 -6.47 41.92 8.13
C LYS A 826 -4.95 41.84 8.37
N ILE A 827 -4.47 40.74 8.98
CA ILE A 827 -3.05 40.53 9.26
C ILE A 827 -2.23 40.53 7.96
N ILE A 828 -2.67 39.77 6.95
CA ILE A 828 -2.00 39.67 5.65
C ILE A 828 -1.91 41.05 4.97
N THR A 829 -3.02 41.81 4.96
CA THR A 829 -3.04 43.14 4.37
C THR A 829 -2.10 44.11 5.07
N GLU A 830 -2.04 44.09 6.40
CA GLU A 830 -1.18 45.00 7.16
C GLU A 830 0.32 44.65 7.04
N GLU A 831 0.66 43.37 6.93
CA GLU A 831 2.05 42.91 6.95
C GLU A 831 2.66 42.69 5.56
N LEU A 832 1.86 42.31 4.55
CA LEU A 832 2.35 41.87 3.22
C LEU A 832 1.91 42.77 2.05
N ASP A 833 0.66 43.27 2.03
CA ASP A 833 0.13 44.00 0.88
C ASP A 833 0.98 45.26 0.58
N GLY A 834 1.33 45.46 -0.70
CA GLY A 834 2.20 46.54 -1.15
C GLY A 834 3.68 46.37 -0.81
N ARG A 835 4.07 45.30 -0.09
CA ARG A 835 5.47 45.00 0.26
C ARG A 835 6.03 43.81 -0.50
N VAL A 836 5.27 42.72 -0.59
CA VAL A 836 5.68 41.48 -1.27
C VAL A 836 4.46 40.71 -1.77
N PRO A 837 4.49 40.12 -2.99
CA PRO A 837 3.46 39.19 -3.44
C PRO A 837 3.30 38.00 -2.49
N TRP A 838 2.08 37.49 -2.36
CA TRP A 838 1.82 36.35 -1.50
C TRP A 838 0.80 35.37 -2.07
N TYR A 839 0.92 34.11 -1.66
CA TYR A 839 -0.04 33.04 -1.93
C TYR A 839 -0.39 32.32 -0.64
N TYR A 840 -1.62 31.84 -0.53
CA TYR A 840 -2.13 31.11 0.63
C TYR A 840 -2.71 29.78 0.18
N VAL A 841 -2.10 28.68 0.64
CA VAL A 841 -2.57 27.31 0.45
C VAL A 841 -3.36 26.88 1.70
N PRO A 842 -4.55 26.26 1.57
CA PRO A 842 -5.31 25.81 2.72
C PRO A 842 -4.68 24.56 3.37
N GLY A 843 -4.64 24.55 4.71
CA GLY A 843 -4.37 23.39 5.56
C GLY A 843 -5.66 22.79 6.13
N ASN A 844 -5.53 21.79 7.01
CA ASN A 844 -6.70 21.13 7.58
C ASN A 844 -7.49 22.06 8.50
N HIS A 845 -6.83 22.92 9.26
CA HIS A 845 -7.53 23.85 10.15
C HIS A 845 -8.34 24.90 9.37
N GLU A 846 -7.97 25.23 8.13
CA GLU A 846 -8.81 26.03 7.24
C GLU A 846 -10.13 25.35 6.84
N ALA A 847 -10.18 24.01 6.87
CA ALA A 847 -11.35 23.22 6.50
C ALA A 847 -12.26 22.84 7.68
N GLU A 848 -11.89 23.17 8.92
CA GLU A 848 -12.59 22.76 10.15
C GLU A 848 -13.86 23.57 10.47
N GLY A 849 -14.13 24.64 9.73
CA GLY A 849 -15.25 25.57 9.96
C GLY A 849 -16.66 25.01 9.72
N GLY A 850 -16.83 23.69 9.58
CA GLY A 850 -18.10 22.99 9.40
C GLY A 850 -18.70 23.05 7.99
N ASN A 851 -18.10 23.80 7.07
CA ASN A 851 -18.53 23.93 5.66
C ASN A 851 -17.40 23.61 4.65
N GLY A 852 -16.40 22.84 5.09
CA GLY A 852 -15.19 22.58 4.31
C GLY A 852 -14.41 23.86 4.07
N LEU A 853 -13.95 24.08 2.84
CA LEU A 853 -13.15 25.25 2.46
C LEU A 853 -13.99 26.45 1.97
N LYS A 854 -15.31 26.43 2.15
CA LYS A 854 -16.15 27.52 1.62
C LYS A 854 -15.76 28.88 2.20
N ASN A 855 -15.54 28.97 3.51
CA ASN A 855 -15.14 30.22 4.15
C ASN A 855 -13.76 30.71 3.65
N PHE A 856 -12.83 29.78 3.42
CA PHE A 856 -11.52 30.08 2.83
C PHE A 856 -11.70 30.64 1.40
N GLN A 857 -12.51 29.98 0.57
CA GLN A 857 -12.77 30.37 -0.81
C GLN A 857 -13.43 31.76 -0.89
N ASP A 858 -14.40 32.04 -0.02
CA ASP A 858 -15.05 33.34 0.06
C ASP A 858 -14.04 34.46 0.41
N ALA A 859 -13.00 34.16 1.21
CA ALA A 859 -12.00 35.13 1.66
C ALA A 859 -10.76 35.26 0.75
N PHE A 860 -10.31 34.16 0.12
CA PHE A 860 -9.02 34.05 -0.57
C PHE A 860 -9.09 33.46 -1.99
N GLY A 861 -10.24 32.92 -2.42
CA GLY A 861 -10.46 32.41 -3.77
C GLY A 861 -10.09 30.92 -3.95
N GLU A 862 -9.53 30.58 -5.11
CA GLU A 862 -9.24 29.18 -5.49
C GLU A 862 -8.31 28.49 -4.48
N THR A 863 -8.61 27.22 -4.18
CA THR A 863 -7.88 26.39 -3.19
C THR A 863 -6.61 25.77 -3.74
N HIS A 864 -6.48 25.70 -5.07
CA HIS A 864 -5.34 25.15 -5.80
C HIS A 864 -5.20 25.92 -7.12
N ARG A 865 -3.96 26.10 -7.62
CA ARG A 865 -3.67 26.86 -8.86
C ARG A 865 -2.24 26.67 -9.34
N VAL A 866 -1.97 27.14 -10.57
CA VAL A 866 -0.62 27.21 -11.16
C VAL A 866 -0.24 28.66 -11.42
N VAL A 867 0.98 29.06 -11.07
CA VAL A 867 1.52 30.41 -11.27
C VAL A 867 2.99 30.34 -11.65
N ASP A 868 3.41 31.12 -12.65
CA ASP A 868 4.84 31.26 -12.99
C ASP A 868 5.43 32.54 -12.39
N VAL A 869 6.52 32.41 -11.61
CA VAL A 869 7.24 33.54 -10.99
C VAL A 869 8.72 33.43 -11.32
N HIS A 870 9.28 34.46 -11.95
CA HIS A 870 10.71 34.52 -12.33
C HIS A 870 11.21 33.26 -13.09
N GLY A 871 10.36 32.68 -13.94
CA GLY A 871 10.67 31.47 -14.71
C GLY A 871 10.62 30.17 -13.90
N VAL A 872 10.05 30.17 -12.69
CA VAL A 872 9.75 28.98 -11.89
C VAL A 872 8.24 28.81 -11.82
N ARG A 873 7.73 27.62 -12.14
CA ARG A 873 6.30 27.30 -12.05
C ARG A 873 5.96 26.80 -10.65
N LEU A 874 5.12 27.54 -9.94
CA LEU A 874 4.53 27.17 -8.67
C LEU A 874 3.22 26.43 -8.93
N ILE A 875 3.08 25.24 -8.37
CA ILE A 875 1.87 24.43 -8.40
C ILE A 875 1.38 24.30 -6.97
N LEU A 876 0.28 24.98 -6.66
CA LEU A 876 -0.31 25.05 -5.33
C LEU A 876 -1.47 24.06 -5.25
N LEU A 877 -1.42 23.14 -4.29
CA LEU A 877 -2.36 22.02 -4.16
C LEU A 877 -3.14 22.07 -2.85
N ASP A 878 -4.42 21.72 -2.91
CA ASP A 878 -5.28 21.53 -1.75
C ASP A 878 -5.10 20.11 -1.20
N SER A 879 -4.33 20.04 -0.13
CA SER A 879 -4.15 18.82 0.67
C SER A 879 -4.86 18.89 2.02
N SER A 880 -5.75 19.88 2.25
CA SER A 880 -6.38 20.14 3.56
C SER A 880 -7.08 18.93 4.19
N ARG A 881 -7.44 17.93 3.40
CA ARG A 881 -8.08 16.69 3.85
C ARG A 881 -7.11 15.50 3.99
N GLY A 882 -5.81 15.75 4.01
CA GLY A 882 -4.78 14.70 4.06
C GLY A 882 -4.69 13.84 2.79
N SER A 883 -5.33 14.27 1.69
CA SER A 883 -5.32 13.61 0.38
C SER A 883 -5.49 14.66 -0.72
N LEU A 884 -4.74 14.48 -1.82
CA LEU A 884 -4.86 15.30 -3.02
C LEU A 884 -6.18 15.02 -3.74
N ARG A 885 -6.62 13.76 -3.81
CA ARG A 885 -7.92 13.42 -4.42
C ARG A 885 -9.09 13.98 -3.62
N ALA A 886 -9.01 13.99 -2.29
CA ALA A 886 -10.06 14.54 -1.44
C ALA A 886 -10.18 16.08 -1.53
N GLY A 887 -9.14 16.78 -1.97
CA GLY A 887 -9.21 18.21 -2.31
C GLY A 887 -9.87 18.49 -3.66
N GLY A 888 -10.07 17.45 -4.50
CA GLY A 888 -10.65 17.55 -5.85
C GLY A 888 -9.75 16.86 -6.87
N PHE A 889 -10.30 15.98 -7.72
CA PHE A 889 -9.47 15.23 -8.70
C PHE A 889 -9.01 16.08 -9.90
N ASP A 890 -9.69 17.20 -10.16
CA ASP A 890 -9.27 18.23 -11.11
C ASP A 890 -7.88 18.79 -10.78
N GLN A 891 -7.53 18.94 -9.51
CA GLN A 891 -6.18 19.37 -9.12
C GLN A 891 -5.10 18.32 -9.44
N VAL A 892 -5.43 17.02 -9.36
CA VAL A 892 -4.50 15.94 -9.68
C VAL A 892 -4.21 15.94 -11.18
N ARG A 893 -5.24 16.19 -12.00
CA ARG A 893 -5.09 16.40 -13.45
C ARG A 893 -4.29 17.67 -13.75
N MET A 894 -4.62 18.77 -13.08
CA MET A 894 -3.89 20.04 -13.19
C MET A 894 -2.41 19.85 -12.87
N LEU A 895 -2.05 19.13 -11.81
CA LEU A 895 -0.67 18.81 -11.46
C LEU A 895 0.05 18.10 -12.61
N ARG A 896 -0.57 17.04 -13.15
CA ARG A 896 0.00 16.28 -14.28
C ARG A 896 0.23 17.18 -15.50
N GLU A 897 -0.79 17.94 -15.88
CA GLU A 897 -0.73 18.85 -17.02
C GLU A 897 0.30 19.96 -16.82
N ALA A 898 0.39 20.53 -15.61
CA ALA A 898 1.32 21.59 -15.27
C ALA A 898 2.77 21.13 -15.40
N LEU A 899 3.08 19.91 -14.95
CA LEU A 899 4.40 19.28 -15.10
C LEU A 899 4.73 18.99 -16.57
N ASP A 900 3.79 18.41 -17.33
CA ASP A 900 4.00 18.12 -18.75
C ASP A 900 4.21 19.38 -19.58
N ASN A 901 3.44 20.44 -19.29
CA ASN A 901 3.59 21.74 -19.94
C ASN A 901 4.89 22.42 -19.52
N ALA A 902 5.26 22.38 -18.24
CA ALA A 902 6.52 22.94 -17.74
C ALA A 902 7.73 22.25 -18.39
N ALA A 903 7.66 20.95 -18.67
CA ALA A 903 8.75 20.23 -19.31
C ALA A 903 9.04 20.78 -20.73
N ARG A 904 7.99 21.16 -21.47
CA ARG A 904 8.08 21.63 -22.87
C ARG A 904 8.31 23.13 -22.99
N ASP A 905 7.78 23.92 -22.05
CA ASP A 905 7.86 25.37 -22.05
C ASP A 905 9.28 25.86 -21.70
N ARG A 906 9.94 26.57 -22.61
CA ARG A 906 11.32 27.08 -22.39
C ARG A 906 11.38 28.27 -21.45
N SER A 907 10.27 28.98 -21.23
CA SER A 907 10.20 30.09 -20.27
C SER A 907 10.19 29.60 -18.82
N VAL A 908 9.70 28.37 -18.59
CA VAL A 908 9.76 27.67 -17.31
C VAL A 908 11.10 26.93 -17.21
N ARG A 909 11.88 27.28 -16.19
CA ARG A 909 13.21 26.73 -15.89
C ARG A 909 13.25 25.83 -14.67
N GLY A 910 12.17 25.73 -13.90
CA GLY A 910 12.05 24.86 -12.73
C GLY A 910 10.60 24.83 -12.20
N VAL A 911 10.30 23.88 -11.31
CA VAL A 911 8.97 23.70 -10.71
C VAL A 911 9.07 23.66 -9.20
N VAL A 912 8.09 24.23 -8.50
CA VAL A 912 7.88 24.01 -7.07
C VAL A 912 6.44 23.61 -6.84
N VAL A 913 6.23 22.47 -6.18
CA VAL A 913 4.92 22.06 -5.68
C VAL A 913 4.79 22.50 -4.23
N ALA A 914 3.69 23.14 -3.87
CA ALA A 914 3.37 23.48 -2.49
C ALA A 914 2.03 22.90 -2.07
N MET A 915 2.00 22.27 -0.90
CA MET A 915 0.81 21.69 -0.28
C MET A 915 0.97 21.71 1.24
N HIS A 916 -0.10 21.69 2.01
CA HIS A 916 0.02 21.67 3.47
C HIS A 916 0.56 20.33 4.03
N HIS A 917 -0.01 19.19 3.65
CA HIS A 917 0.41 17.87 4.17
C HIS A 917 1.60 17.31 3.40
N PRO A 918 2.71 16.94 4.04
CA PRO A 918 3.89 16.38 3.38
C PRO A 918 3.67 14.98 2.80
N VAL A 919 4.48 14.61 1.80
CA VAL A 919 4.57 13.22 1.31
C VAL A 919 5.14 12.27 2.36
N LYS A 920 5.93 12.79 3.30
CA LYS A 920 6.53 12.03 4.39
C LYS A 920 6.70 12.95 5.59
N ASP A 921 6.09 12.56 6.70
CA ASP A 921 6.31 13.21 7.98
C ASP A 921 7.64 12.67 8.55
N PRO A 922 8.57 13.55 8.98
CA PRO A 922 9.89 13.12 9.46
C PRO A 922 9.82 12.47 10.84
N SER A 923 8.70 12.59 11.57
CA SER A 923 8.48 11.91 12.83
C SER A 923 8.32 10.39 12.65
N PRO A 924 8.60 9.58 13.68
CA PRO A 924 8.45 8.12 13.59
C PRO A 924 7.02 7.63 13.32
N THR A 925 6.00 8.39 13.71
CA THR A 925 4.59 7.99 13.54
C THR A 925 4.08 8.21 12.14
N GLY A 926 4.60 9.23 11.45
CA GLY A 926 4.13 9.60 10.12
C GLY A 926 2.67 10.10 10.11
N ASN A 927 2.14 10.60 11.23
CA ASN A 927 0.71 10.92 11.35
C ASN A 927 0.29 12.18 10.58
N SER A 928 1.26 13.02 10.22
CA SER A 928 1.02 14.34 9.63
C SER A 928 1.31 14.35 8.12
N GLN A 929 1.38 13.19 7.47
CA GLN A 929 1.64 13.11 6.04
C GLN A 929 0.37 12.83 5.25
N LEU A 930 0.44 12.88 3.91
CA LEU A 930 -0.65 12.39 3.06
C LEU A 930 -1.03 10.96 3.48
N GLY A 931 -2.31 10.78 3.81
CA GLY A 931 -2.84 9.52 4.33
C GLY A 931 -2.81 8.40 3.29
N ASP A 932 -2.95 8.76 2.02
CA ASP A 932 -2.77 7.83 0.90
C ASP A 932 -1.28 7.78 0.49
N ARG A 933 -0.62 6.65 0.77
CA ARG A 933 0.79 6.45 0.45
C ARG A 933 1.07 6.32 -1.04
N LYS A 934 0.09 5.87 -1.86
CA LYS A 934 0.23 5.83 -3.31
C LYS A 934 0.14 7.24 -3.91
N GLU A 935 -0.66 8.14 -3.34
CA GLU A 935 -0.65 9.55 -3.75
C GLU A 935 0.72 10.20 -3.49
N ALA A 936 1.29 9.96 -2.31
CA ALA A 936 2.64 10.42 -1.98
C ALA A 936 3.70 9.88 -2.95
N ALA A 937 3.66 8.57 -3.24
CA ALA A 937 4.58 7.94 -4.19
C ALA A 937 4.37 8.45 -5.63
N LEU A 938 3.13 8.75 -6.04
CA LEU A 938 2.80 9.31 -7.35
C LEU A 938 3.41 10.70 -7.52
N LEU A 939 3.24 11.58 -6.51
CA LEU A 939 3.84 12.92 -6.53
C LEU A 939 5.36 12.82 -6.63
N GLN A 940 5.99 11.93 -5.84
CA GLN A 940 7.43 11.69 -5.91
C GLN A 940 7.86 11.24 -7.31
N THR A 941 7.18 10.24 -7.86
CA THR A 941 7.45 9.70 -9.20
C THR A 941 7.31 10.77 -10.29
N TRP A 942 6.30 11.64 -10.19
CA TRP A 942 6.07 12.69 -11.16
C TRP A 942 7.11 13.81 -11.10
N LEU A 943 7.53 14.22 -9.90
CA LEU A 943 8.57 15.25 -9.75
C LEU A 943 9.94 14.74 -10.20
N THR A 944 10.33 13.53 -9.79
CA THR A 944 11.56 12.89 -10.27
C THR A 944 11.53 12.70 -11.78
N GLY A 945 10.42 12.17 -12.31
CA GLY A 945 10.26 11.98 -13.76
C GLY A 945 10.27 13.29 -14.54
N PHE A 946 9.83 14.40 -13.94
CA PHE A 946 9.97 15.74 -14.51
C PHE A 946 11.44 16.19 -14.59
N GLU A 947 12.22 16.05 -13.51
CA GLU A 947 13.65 16.41 -13.52
C GLU A 947 14.41 15.58 -14.54
N GLU A 948 14.21 14.26 -14.56
CA GLU A 948 14.93 13.35 -15.45
C GLU A 948 14.63 13.60 -16.93
N LYS A 949 13.38 13.90 -17.28
CA LYS A 949 12.96 14.11 -18.67
C LYS A 949 13.26 15.52 -19.17
N SER A 950 13.17 16.53 -18.31
CA SER A 950 13.31 17.94 -18.71
C SER A 950 14.69 18.54 -18.42
N GLY A 951 15.45 17.95 -17.49
CA GLY A 951 16.68 18.52 -16.95
C GLY A 951 16.48 19.78 -16.10
N LYS A 952 15.23 20.08 -15.69
CA LYS A 952 14.86 21.25 -14.89
C LYS A 952 14.64 20.85 -13.44
N PRO A 953 15.08 21.65 -12.45
CA PRO A 953 14.89 21.32 -11.05
C PRO A 953 13.43 21.35 -10.61
N ALA A 954 13.10 20.48 -9.66
CA ALA A 954 11.83 20.43 -8.95
C ALA A 954 12.06 20.52 -7.42
N ALA A 955 11.05 20.97 -6.68
CA ALA A 955 11.02 20.87 -5.22
C ALA A 955 9.58 20.74 -4.71
N SER A 956 9.43 20.17 -3.51
CA SER A 956 8.16 20.13 -2.78
C SER A 956 8.27 20.90 -1.47
N LEU A 957 7.30 21.75 -1.20
CA LEU A 957 7.16 22.52 0.05
C LEU A 957 5.91 22.06 0.78
N ALA A 958 6.08 21.55 2.00
CA ALA A 958 5.01 21.11 2.88
C ALA A 958 5.18 21.60 4.31
N SER A 959 4.18 21.35 5.17
CA SER A 959 4.06 21.86 6.55
C SER A 959 3.39 20.82 7.47
N HIS A 960 2.46 21.20 8.35
CA HIS A 960 1.55 20.34 9.14
C HIS A 960 2.20 19.53 10.28
N ALA A 961 3.35 18.90 10.05
CA ALA A 961 4.01 18.05 11.03
C ALA A 961 4.56 18.81 12.25
N GLY A 962 4.58 20.14 12.20
CA GLY A 962 5.07 21.00 13.27
C GLY A 962 6.55 20.83 13.63
N VAL A 963 7.33 20.41 12.65
CA VAL A 963 8.77 20.15 12.74
C VAL A 963 9.46 20.62 11.47
N PHE A 964 10.61 21.26 11.62
CA PHE A 964 11.47 21.62 10.49
C PHE A 964 12.24 20.39 10.03
N GLY A 965 11.99 19.94 8.79
CA GLY A 965 12.63 18.77 8.22
C GLY A 965 12.92 18.97 6.73
N LEU A 966 14.03 18.40 6.26
CA LEU A 966 14.36 18.33 4.85
C LEU A 966 14.75 16.90 4.51
N SER A 967 14.21 16.40 3.41
CA SER A 967 14.58 15.11 2.84
C SER A 967 14.74 15.24 1.32
N ARG A 968 15.46 14.31 0.70
CA ARG A 968 15.59 14.21 -0.75
C ARG A 968 15.25 12.81 -1.19
N THR A 969 14.45 12.71 -2.24
CA THR A 969 14.02 11.46 -2.86
C THR A 969 14.26 11.58 -4.35
N ASP A 970 15.12 10.71 -4.88
CA ASP A 970 15.44 10.64 -6.31
C ASP A 970 15.68 12.04 -6.93
N GLY A 971 16.63 12.78 -6.38
CA GLY A 971 17.05 14.12 -6.85
C GLY A 971 16.25 15.29 -6.26
N VAL A 972 14.97 15.08 -5.96
CA VAL A 972 14.05 16.16 -5.57
C VAL A 972 14.07 16.40 -4.06
N PRO A 973 14.29 17.65 -3.60
CA PRO A 973 14.15 18.02 -2.20
C PRO A 973 12.68 18.24 -1.77
N TYR A 974 12.35 17.75 -0.57
CA TYR A 974 11.05 17.83 0.09
C TYR A 974 11.22 18.51 1.45
N LEU A 975 10.79 19.75 1.54
CA LEU A 975 10.77 20.53 2.78
C LEU A 975 9.48 20.23 3.56
N VAL A 976 9.64 20.05 4.87
CA VAL A 976 8.57 20.19 5.87
C VAL A 976 8.90 21.42 6.71
N ASN A 977 8.12 22.49 6.53
CA ASN A 977 8.22 23.71 7.30
C ASN A 977 7.61 23.48 8.68
N GLY A 978 8.28 23.93 9.74
CA GLY A 978 7.74 23.84 11.10
C GLY A 978 6.81 25.01 11.44
N ASN A 979 6.44 25.10 12.71
CA ASN A 979 5.42 26.05 13.16
C ASN A 979 5.90 27.49 13.16
N SER A 980 5.05 28.43 12.72
CA SER A 980 5.31 29.87 12.85
C SER A 980 4.61 30.50 14.06
N GLY A 981 3.66 29.81 14.71
CA GLY A 981 2.98 30.31 15.91
C GLY A 981 2.78 29.25 17.00
N LYS A 982 2.19 28.10 16.65
CA LYS A 982 1.92 27.02 17.61
C LYS A 982 3.20 26.40 18.17
N THR A 983 3.11 25.85 19.38
CA THR A 983 4.22 25.10 20.00
C THR A 983 4.70 23.95 19.09
N PRO A 984 6.02 23.80 18.86
CA PRO A 984 6.57 22.76 17.98
C PRO A 984 6.28 21.33 18.46
N ALA A 985 6.11 20.41 17.52
CA ALA A 985 5.72 19.01 17.77
C ALA A 985 6.91 18.06 18.04
N ALA A 986 8.15 18.52 17.86
CA ALA A 986 9.37 17.75 18.09
C ALA A 986 10.27 18.35 19.20
N ALA A 987 11.30 17.60 19.58
CA ALA A 987 12.36 18.11 20.45
C ALA A 987 13.20 19.18 19.74
N PRO A 988 13.80 20.16 20.45
CA PRO A 988 14.56 21.24 19.81
C PRO A 988 15.70 20.80 18.89
N GLY A 989 16.38 19.69 19.21
CA GLY A 989 17.46 19.12 18.39
C GLY A 989 16.97 18.40 17.12
N ASP A 990 15.69 18.06 17.05
CA ASP A 990 15.08 17.30 15.96
C ASP A 990 14.19 18.20 15.07
N GLY A 991 14.48 19.52 15.03
CA GLY A 991 13.71 20.50 14.26
C GLY A 991 12.48 21.07 14.97
N GLY A 992 12.34 20.83 16.28
CA GLY A 992 11.23 21.31 17.10
C GLY A 992 11.42 22.72 17.67
N PHE A 993 11.37 23.73 16.80
CA PHE A 993 11.38 25.16 17.14
C PHE A 993 10.29 25.90 16.35
N ALA A 994 9.96 27.15 16.73
CA ALA A 994 9.07 27.98 15.91
C ALA A 994 9.89 28.95 15.06
N GLY A 995 9.42 29.24 13.85
CA GLY A 995 10.13 30.05 12.88
C GLY A 995 9.50 29.98 11.50
N TRP A 996 10.33 30.12 10.48
CA TRP A 996 9.91 30.09 9.07
C TRP A 996 11.10 29.65 8.19
N THR A 997 10.85 29.33 6.91
CA THR A 997 11.90 28.90 5.99
C THR A 997 12.05 29.87 4.83
N LEU A 998 13.28 30.24 4.47
CA LEU A 998 13.59 30.91 3.21
C LEU A 998 14.09 29.88 2.20
N VAL A 999 13.44 29.81 1.04
CA VAL A 999 13.77 28.89 -0.06
C VAL A 999 14.34 29.69 -1.22
N GLN A 1000 15.42 29.22 -1.84
CA GLN A 1000 15.97 29.75 -3.08
C GLN A 1000 15.85 28.69 -4.18
N VAL A 1001 15.26 29.06 -5.31
CA VAL A 1001 15.23 28.24 -6.52
C VAL A 1001 16.03 28.95 -7.61
N ASP A 1002 17.24 28.47 -7.86
CA ASP A 1002 18.15 28.98 -8.87
C ASP A 1002 18.52 27.88 -9.89
N PRO A 1003 17.76 27.73 -10.98
CA PRO A 1003 18.07 26.77 -12.04
C PRO A 1003 19.44 26.95 -12.72
N SER A 1004 20.17 28.05 -12.45
CA SER A 1004 21.53 28.23 -12.96
C SER A 1004 22.60 27.55 -12.11
N ASP A 1005 22.33 27.30 -10.82
CA ASP A 1005 23.18 26.46 -9.97
C ASP A 1005 22.85 24.99 -10.23
N ARG A 1006 23.55 24.37 -11.18
CA ARG A 1006 23.32 22.96 -11.53
C ARG A 1006 23.69 21.97 -10.43
N SER A 1007 24.46 22.40 -9.42
CA SER A 1007 24.92 21.52 -8.34
C SER A 1007 23.91 21.46 -7.19
N GLN A 1008 23.30 22.59 -6.86
CA GLN A 1008 22.25 22.71 -5.84
C GLN A 1008 21.22 23.77 -6.28
N PRO A 1009 20.35 23.43 -7.24
CA PRO A 1009 19.41 24.38 -7.82
C PRO A 1009 18.32 24.83 -6.85
N VAL A 1010 18.12 24.11 -5.76
CA VAL A 1010 17.17 24.46 -4.71
C VAL A 1010 17.90 24.41 -3.37
N ARG A 1011 17.76 25.48 -2.58
CA ARG A 1011 18.42 25.63 -1.29
C ARG A 1011 17.46 26.20 -0.25
N PHE A 1012 17.70 25.86 1.02
CA PHE A 1012 16.83 26.19 2.14
C PHE A 1012 17.61 26.84 3.28
N GLU A 1013 17.00 27.81 3.94
CA GLU A 1013 17.41 28.31 5.25
C GLU A 1013 16.24 28.20 6.22
N THR A 1014 16.34 27.36 7.25
CA THR A 1014 15.33 27.37 8.33
C THR A 1014 15.75 28.42 9.37
N ARG A 1015 14.82 29.29 9.72
CA ARG A 1015 15.08 30.48 10.53
C ARG A 1015 14.22 30.41 11.79
N PRO A 1016 14.79 29.98 12.93
CA PRO A 1016 14.08 30.00 14.19
C PRO A 1016 13.80 31.44 14.64
N ASN A 1017 12.71 31.64 15.36
CA ASN A 1017 12.48 32.85 16.13
C ASN A 1017 13.55 32.95 17.22
N VAL A 1018 14.24 34.09 17.29
CA VAL A 1018 15.32 34.30 18.26
C VAL A 1018 14.86 35.28 19.33
N ASP A 1019 14.54 34.80 20.53
CA ASP A 1019 14.29 35.68 21.69
C ASP A 1019 15.62 36.08 22.33
N ALA A 1020 16.55 35.13 22.44
CA ALA A 1020 17.94 35.37 22.79
C ALA A 1020 18.86 34.37 22.07
N LEU A 1021 20.10 34.78 21.83
CA LEU A 1021 21.17 33.91 21.30
C LEU A 1021 22.32 33.87 22.31
N THR A 1022 22.82 32.67 22.58
CA THR A 1022 23.97 32.41 23.45
C THR A 1022 25.04 31.65 22.69
N VAL A 1023 26.31 31.95 22.97
CA VAL A 1023 27.47 31.25 22.39
C VAL A 1023 28.50 31.01 23.47
N THR A 1024 29.01 29.79 23.54
CA THR A 1024 29.99 29.33 24.53
C THR A 1024 31.20 28.79 23.78
N GLY A 1025 32.37 29.38 23.99
CA GLY A 1025 33.62 28.99 23.34
C GLY A 1025 34.62 28.34 24.31
N PRO A 1026 35.72 27.78 23.78
CA PRO A 1026 36.71 27.04 24.58
C PRO A 1026 37.57 27.95 25.49
N GLY A 1027 37.49 29.27 25.36
CA GLY A 1027 38.28 30.23 26.13
C GLY A 1027 39.75 30.27 25.69
N THR A 1028 40.56 29.30 26.13
CA THR A 1028 41.99 29.19 25.78
C THR A 1028 42.33 27.83 25.20
N LEU A 1029 43.10 27.80 24.11
CA LEU A 1029 43.63 26.60 23.46
C LEU A 1029 45.15 26.64 23.39
N SER A 1030 45.79 25.47 23.37
CA SER A 1030 47.20 25.37 22.96
C SER A 1030 47.34 25.42 21.45
N TRP A 1031 48.52 25.79 20.94
CA TRP A 1031 48.82 25.63 19.51
C TRP A 1031 48.66 24.17 19.07
N GLY A 1032 47.85 23.93 18.03
CA GLY A 1032 47.49 22.59 17.55
C GLY A 1032 46.39 21.91 18.37
N GLY A 1033 46.06 22.43 19.55
CA GLY A 1033 45.01 21.95 20.44
C GLY A 1033 43.60 22.15 19.87
N THR A 1034 42.65 21.36 20.37
CA THR A 1034 41.25 21.41 19.95
C THR A 1034 40.34 21.75 21.13
N GLY A 1035 39.21 22.38 20.83
CA GLY A 1035 38.13 22.66 21.78
C GLY A 1035 36.78 22.69 21.08
N LYS A 1036 35.72 23.02 21.83
CA LYS A 1036 34.35 23.10 21.31
C LYS A 1036 33.80 24.51 21.45
N VAL A 1037 33.10 24.95 20.42
CA VAL A 1037 32.17 26.08 20.48
C VAL A 1037 30.75 25.54 20.30
N THR A 1038 29.83 26.02 21.12
CA THR A 1038 28.40 25.70 21.03
C THR A 1038 27.60 26.99 21.03
N ALA A 1039 26.43 26.96 20.40
CA ALA A 1039 25.48 28.07 20.46
C ALA A 1039 24.06 27.54 20.61
N ALA A 1040 23.21 28.33 21.26
CA ALA A 1040 21.80 28.00 21.45
C ALA A 1040 20.92 29.25 21.34
N VAL A 1041 19.78 29.10 20.67
CA VAL A 1041 18.68 30.06 20.63
C VAL A 1041 17.75 29.77 21.80
N THR A 1042 17.35 30.80 22.53
CA THR A 1042 16.25 30.71 23.50
C THR A 1042 14.95 31.11 22.82
N GLN A 1043 13.91 30.29 22.99
CA GLN A 1043 12.56 30.57 22.50
C GLN A 1043 11.54 30.08 23.54
N GLU A 1044 10.75 30.99 24.11
CA GLU A 1044 9.71 30.65 25.11
C GLU A 1044 10.22 29.73 26.24
N GLY A 1045 11.45 29.97 26.72
CA GLY A 1045 12.10 29.17 27.76
C GLY A 1045 12.74 27.86 27.28
N ARG A 1046 12.58 27.48 26.02
CA ARG A 1046 13.27 26.33 25.38
C ARG A 1046 14.65 26.74 24.88
N SER A 1047 15.62 25.84 25.01
CA SER A 1047 16.97 25.99 24.44
C SER A 1047 17.08 25.17 23.15
N ILE A 1048 17.22 25.84 22.02
CA ILE A 1048 17.32 25.25 20.68
C ILE A 1048 18.79 25.28 20.26
N PRO A 1049 19.43 24.11 20.05
CA PRO A 1049 20.82 24.07 19.63
C PRO A 1049 20.97 24.69 18.23
N VAL A 1050 22.02 25.49 18.03
CA VAL A 1050 22.39 25.99 16.70
C VAL A 1050 23.17 24.89 15.97
N ALA A 1051 22.40 23.91 15.50
CA ALA A 1051 22.84 22.77 14.70
C ALA A 1051 21.71 22.41 13.73
N TYR A 1052 21.98 21.51 12.77
CA TYR A 1052 20.95 21.01 11.85
C TYR A 1052 19.66 20.64 12.61
N PRO A 1053 18.46 21.09 12.17
CA PRO A 1053 18.20 21.79 10.90
C PRO A 1053 18.28 23.31 10.96
N VAL A 1054 18.70 23.95 12.07
CA VAL A 1054 18.84 25.42 12.17
C VAL A 1054 19.91 25.96 11.22
N SER A 1055 19.56 26.96 10.41
CA SER A 1055 20.52 27.70 9.60
C SER A 1055 21.20 28.81 10.39
N ALA A 1056 22.52 28.88 10.29
CA ALA A 1056 23.33 29.90 10.97
C ALA A 1056 24.46 30.41 10.08
N VAL A 1057 25.08 31.52 10.47
CA VAL A 1057 26.31 32.04 9.85
C VAL A 1057 27.38 32.11 10.92
N TRP A 1058 28.27 31.11 10.93
CA TRP A 1058 29.49 31.10 11.72
C TRP A 1058 30.61 31.84 10.98
N GLY A 1059 31.44 32.56 11.74
CA GLY A 1059 32.57 33.31 11.22
C GLY A 1059 33.27 34.08 12.32
N GLY A 1060 33.93 35.18 11.96
CA GLY A 1060 34.50 36.13 12.91
C GLY A 1060 35.96 36.45 12.63
N ARG A 1061 36.58 37.26 13.49
CA ARG A 1061 37.94 37.77 13.28
C ARG A 1061 38.97 36.70 13.65
N GLY A 1062 39.88 36.39 12.72
CA GLY A 1062 40.94 35.40 12.93
C GLY A 1062 40.39 33.96 12.99
N VAL A 1063 39.28 33.68 12.32
CA VAL A 1063 38.64 32.36 12.27
C VAL A 1063 38.64 31.87 10.83
N HIS A 1064 39.27 30.72 10.60
CA HIS A 1064 39.20 30.01 9.34
C HIS A 1064 37.99 29.08 9.31
N ILE A 1065 37.16 29.19 8.26
CA ILE A 1065 36.08 28.25 7.94
C ILE A 1065 36.17 27.94 6.45
N GLY A 1066 36.15 26.65 6.07
CA GLY A 1066 36.16 26.22 4.67
C GLY A 1066 37.48 25.62 4.20
N SER A 1067 37.86 25.90 2.96
CA SER A 1067 38.94 25.20 2.25
C SER A 1067 40.35 25.66 2.66
N TRP A 1068 41.22 24.70 2.92
CA TRP A 1068 42.65 24.90 3.22
C TRP A 1068 43.43 25.47 2.02
N PRO A 1069 44.49 26.28 2.22
CA PRO A 1069 45.08 26.71 3.49
C PRO A 1069 44.39 27.91 4.15
N PRO A 1070 44.48 28.05 5.48
CA PRO A 1070 43.96 29.20 6.22
C PRO A 1070 44.71 30.48 5.87
N ALA A 1071 44.07 31.62 6.05
CA ALA A 1071 44.69 32.90 5.77
C ALA A 1071 45.84 33.19 6.76
N PRO A 1072 46.84 34.01 6.36
CA PRO A 1072 47.96 34.38 7.22
C PRO A 1072 47.59 35.24 8.44
N TRP A 1073 46.33 35.49 8.74
CA TRP A 1073 45.85 36.10 10.00
C TRP A 1073 44.84 35.23 10.79
N ASP A 1074 44.43 34.06 10.28
CA ASP A 1074 43.55 33.13 11.00
C ASP A 1074 44.27 32.48 12.19
N VAL A 1075 43.70 32.61 13.38
CA VAL A 1075 44.25 32.12 14.65
C VAL A 1075 43.67 30.75 15.01
N VAL A 1076 42.40 30.50 14.66
CA VAL A 1076 41.73 29.21 14.84
C VAL A 1076 41.05 28.75 13.56
N SER A 1077 40.87 27.45 13.38
CA SER A 1077 39.91 26.91 12.41
C SER A 1077 38.67 26.40 13.12
N LEU A 1078 37.49 26.69 12.61
CA LEU A 1078 36.20 26.20 13.09
C LEU A 1078 35.58 25.28 12.04
N ASP A 1079 35.14 24.11 12.48
CA ASP A 1079 34.18 23.27 11.77
C ASP A 1079 32.77 23.55 12.35
N PRO A 1080 31.90 24.27 11.61
CA PRO A 1080 30.55 24.59 12.07
C PRO A 1080 29.64 23.37 12.26
N ALA A 1081 29.88 22.28 11.53
CA ALA A 1081 29.03 21.08 11.62
C ALA A 1081 29.24 20.33 12.94
N THR A 1082 30.47 20.33 13.44
CA THR A 1082 30.82 19.66 14.70
C THR A 1082 31.03 20.62 15.87
N GLY A 1083 31.09 21.93 15.61
CA GLY A 1083 31.50 22.95 16.59
C GLY A 1083 32.96 22.82 17.03
N THR A 1084 33.80 22.10 16.27
CA THR A 1084 35.19 21.85 16.66
C THR A 1084 36.07 23.02 16.28
N VAL A 1085 36.80 23.56 17.26
CA VAL A 1085 37.75 24.66 17.08
C VAL A 1085 39.16 24.11 17.25
N ARG A 1086 40.08 24.42 16.32
CA ARG A 1086 41.49 24.05 16.43
C ARG A 1086 42.38 25.29 16.41
N GLY A 1087 43.33 25.37 17.34
CA GLY A 1087 44.32 26.45 17.37
C GLY A 1087 45.33 26.30 16.24
N LEU A 1088 45.40 27.28 15.34
CA LEU A 1088 46.30 27.27 14.18
C LEU A 1088 47.64 27.95 14.47
N ARG A 1089 47.65 28.95 15.37
CA ARG A 1089 48.85 29.69 15.82
C ARG A 1089 48.55 30.53 17.06
N PRO A 1090 49.57 31.03 17.77
CA PRO A 1090 49.37 31.97 18.88
C PRO A 1090 48.63 33.25 18.46
N GLY A 1091 47.71 33.71 19.30
CA GLY A 1091 46.92 34.93 19.07
C GLY A 1091 45.52 34.87 19.68
N THR A 1092 44.69 35.88 19.41
CA THR A 1092 43.28 35.90 19.82
C THR A 1092 42.37 35.96 18.59
N ALA A 1093 41.49 34.96 18.48
CA ALA A 1093 40.37 34.94 17.56
C ALA A 1093 39.09 35.42 18.25
N GLU A 1094 38.11 35.85 17.46
CA GLU A 1094 36.75 36.10 17.90
C GLU A 1094 35.81 35.27 17.03
N ILE A 1095 35.19 34.24 17.61
CA ILE A 1095 34.21 33.40 16.91
C ILE A 1095 32.84 34.04 17.08
N SER A 1096 32.15 34.27 15.98
CA SER A 1096 30.80 34.83 15.91
C SER A 1096 29.83 33.86 15.25
N VAL A 1097 28.57 33.91 15.68
CA VAL A 1097 27.46 33.17 15.07
C VAL A 1097 26.27 34.11 14.90
N THR A 1098 25.64 34.07 13.73
CA THR A 1098 24.40 34.79 13.43
C THR A 1098 23.28 33.81 13.15
N VAL A 1099 22.15 33.94 13.83
CA VAL A 1099 20.94 33.15 13.60
C VAL A 1099 19.77 34.10 13.41
N ASN A 1100 19.06 33.99 12.28
CA ASN A 1100 17.93 34.84 11.91
C ASN A 1100 18.15 36.35 12.23
N GLY A 1101 19.32 36.87 11.84
CA GLY A 1101 19.71 38.28 12.04
C GLY A 1101 20.30 38.65 13.41
N ALA A 1102 20.20 37.78 14.42
CA ALA A 1102 20.82 38.01 15.73
C ALA A 1102 22.25 37.47 15.78
N THR A 1103 23.23 38.32 16.14
CA THR A 1103 24.66 37.95 16.20
C THR A 1103 25.18 37.92 17.63
N ARG A 1104 26.04 36.94 17.94
CA ARG A 1104 26.84 36.87 19.18
C ARG A 1104 28.26 36.42 18.89
N SER A 1105 29.20 36.87 19.71
CA SER A 1105 30.62 36.54 19.60
C SER A 1105 31.22 36.05 20.92
N VAL A 1106 32.25 35.21 20.84
CA VAL A 1106 33.07 34.77 21.97
C VAL A 1106 34.56 34.79 21.59
N PRO A 1107 35.45 35.30 22.46
CA PRO A 1107 36.89 35.27 22.20
C PRO A 1107 37.48 33.86 22.41
N VAL A 1108 38.51 33.53 21.63
CA VAL A 1108 39.34 32.33 21.80
C VAL A 1108 40.80 32.73 21.72
N THR A 1109 41.58 32.43 22.77
CA THR A 1109 43.03 32.71 22.78
C THR A 1109 43.80 31.42 22.55
N VAL A 1110 44.76 31.44 21.62
CA VAL A 1110 45.68 30.32 21.39
C VAL A 1110 47.05 30.71 21.96
N ARG A 1111 47.63 29.85 22.80
CA ARG A 1111 48.94 30.03 23.42
C ARG A 1111 49.92 28.92 23.07
#